data_AF-R5KNU2-F1
#
_entry.id   AF-R5KNU2-F1
#
_cell.length_a   1.000
_cell.length_b   1.000
_cell.length_c   1.000
_cell.angle_alpha   90.00
_cell.angle_beta   90.00
_cell.angle_gamma   90.00
#
_symmetry.space_group_name_H-M   'P 1'
#
loop_
_entity.id
_entity.type
_entity.pdbx_description
1 polymer ?
#
loop_
_entity_poly.entity_id
_entity_poly.type
_entity_poly.pdbx_seq_one_letter_code
_entity_poly.pdbx_strand_id
1 'polypeptide(L)'
;MNSTTGTTEAQGADDIYSYLYNQITNITYLKTQPGTTSYVTEYDITFNNHWNSWFSNRVAQLHSLGFGAYGQDSISDSNGTMSVRWKEGSAAWVSPASASYHDALMKQPSSVSSGNDYVNLPAATDGTVVLGETTVTVGDLGMRAVSFTTPDIHEYLGVEAGGWDGFQTRDRTNTNLHQTVTVVDISDLIELVQQAADIVGQYQNNAFNCYTPQSWATFSDALGAAQADLNYTSMTADQIISEAQSRYNTLQTAMTGLQQNTEEGSHNLIEQADSTHATCTAGGTAHYICSVCGYDVKTPETALGHEYIYTPDNNGTTHTKTCSRGDVNETEACVDENSDLHCDLCGQALYTPANWEAFNAAKAEMESLLSASADGSMKFTSAALEDANFNIIEIGYYNYTAEDQATVADTMQDAINQQTRMINAAVTALRNGLADESVYEANQFKVSTLNADAYNVAAVQSAVSGINVETPVEVNGNVYTGYDYDNYNMALGTALTENWIPYTILVMDQAGDEYWVVDDGDGTFSYTDTERNASEFHYGDSVTVQNPDGSDERCAWISYVYTDNLEPDVNNKYQYFGSEYTFNVRGYTEISTTSGAEADTALQKVTFFLSLDGVPTNKVIDVQYAKNGATIRANNLNLYYNLPFYEVDTFYNRADMSVLGKGSRAQIKVNGDMNVLVDFTTVSPTDYTITLVDEEGSQLDMQHASYNELVTLSADGAVAYLNNANGKALCYGSEYSFYACQDITVKAVKSVDEQTASVDMASPIIDSDAGKVYLVGSFALPEGVTIQSFGFVLNGLDSNDTDLSLADISAGNQIYNLSASKYTNEGQNGNQFTVSFNSNRMYPRGTVVAYAIYVDNAGNQYYTYSDVITDAALQ
;
A
#
# COMPACT_ATOMS: atom_id res chain seq x y z
N MET A 1 16.26 2.39 9.40
CA MET A 1 16.98 1.35 10.17
C MET A 1 18.47 1.45 9.87
N ASN A 2 19.36 0.86 10.68
CA ASN A 2 20.80 0.76 10.38
C ASN A 2 21.22 -0.70 10.49
N SER A 3 21.80 -1.29 9.43
CA SER A 3 22.16 -2.70 9.36
C SER A 3 23.51 -2.94 8.71
N THR A 4 24.08 -4.12 8.95
CA THR A 4 25.37 -4.54 8.38
C THR A 4 25.24 -5.96 7.86
N THR A 5 25.37 -6.13 6.55
CA THR A 5 25.42 -7.46 5.93
C THR A 5 26.84 -8.04 5.99
N GLY A 6 26.94 -9.37 6.01
CA GLY A 6 28.22 -10.06 6.11
C GLY A 6 28.13 -11.54 5.82
N THR A 7 29.31 -12.16 5.72
CA THR A 7 29.46 -13.61 5.55
C THR A 7 30.27 -14.13 6.75
N THR A 8 29.77 -15.17 7.42
CA THR A 8 30.45 -15.74 8.59
C THR A 8 31.40 -16.88 8.19
N GLU A 9 32.37 -17.21 9.05
CA GLU A 9 33.32 -18.28 8.75
C GLU A 9 32.61 -19.64 8.69
N ALA A 10 32.71 -20.31 7.55
CA ALA A 10 32.14 -21.64 7.29
C ALA A 10 32.64 -22.68 8.31
N GLN A 11 31.75 -23.08 9.21
CA GLN A 11 32.02 -24.11 10.21
C GLN A 11 31.40 -25.43 9.74
N GLY A 12 32.13 -26.53 9.88
CA GLY A 12 31.73 -27.80 9.29
C GLY A 12 32.60 -28.99 9.69
N ALA A 13 32.12 -30.17 9.32
CA ALA A 13 32.79 -31.46 9.51
C ALA A 13 32.36 -32.41 8.39
N ASP A 14 33.24 -33.34 8.02
CA ASP A 14 33.01 -34.34 6.96
C ASP A 14 32.53 -33.72 5.63
N ASP A 15 33.17 -32.62 5.23
CA ASP A 15 32.89 -31.82 4.01
C ASP A 15 31.46 -31.25 3.88
N ILE A 16 30.73 -31.12 5.00
CA ILE A 16 29.49 -30.34 5.11
C ILE A 16 29.74 -29.10 5.95
N TYR A 17 29.45 -27.92 5.41
CA TYR A 17 29.66 -26.62 6.06
C TYR A 17 28.37 -25.80 6.14
N SER A 18 28.23 -25.00 7.19
CA SER A 18 27.16 -24.01 7.36
C SER A 18 27.72 -22.63 7.72
N TYR A 19 27.14 -21.59 7.13
CA TYR A 19 27.52 -20.19 7.30
C TYR A 19 26.35 -19.25 6.94
N LEU A 20 26.42 -18.02 7.42
CA LEU A 20 25.64 -16.91 6.90
C LEU A 20 26.36 -16.39 5.64
N TYR A 21 25.64 -16.13 4.55
CA TYR A 21 26.22 -15.59 3.30
C TYR A 21 25.50 -14.32 2.87
N ASN A 22 26.22 -13.18 2.90
CA ASN A 22 25.69 -11.83 2.66
C ASN A 22 24.42 -11.49 3.46
N GLN A 23 24.24 -12.11 4.63
CA GLN A 23 23.08 -11.94 5.50
C GLN A 23 23.27 -10.77 6.46
N ILE A 24 22.17 -10.27 7.02
CA ILE A 24 22.20 -9.27 8.09
C ILE A 24 22.89 -9.88 9.32
N THR A 25 24.06 -9.34 9.69
CA THR A 25 24.81 -9.77 10.89
C THR A 25 24.55 -8.86 12.08
N ASN A 26 24.23 -7.59 11.82
CA ASN A 26 23.89 -6.59 12.83
C ASN A 26 22.75 -5.72 12.30
N ILE A 27 21.78 -5.37 13.14
CA ILE A 27 20.71 -4.42 12.80
C ILE A 27 20.25 -3.65 14.03
N THR A 28 19.88 -2.38 13.83
CA THR A 28 19.32 -1.49 14.85
C THR A 28 17.92 -1.01 14.45
N TYR A 29 16.95 -1.28 15.32
CA TYR A 29 15.57 -0.79 15.25
C TYR A 29 15.32 0.30 16.30
N LEU A 30 14.39 1.20 15.99
CA LEU A 30 13.88 2.21 16.92
C LEU A 30 12.47 1.80 17.38
N LYS A 31 12.24 1.79 18.71
CA LYS A 31 10.90 1.69 19.30
C LYS A 31 10.39 3.09 19.60
N THR A 32 9.35 3.48 18.87
CA THR A 32 8.73 4.82 18.94
C THR A 32 7.39 4.83 19.65
N GLN A 33 6.80 3.67 19.92
CA GLN A 33 5.52 3.51 20.62
C GLN A 33 5.71 2.78 21.95
N PRO A 34 4.91 3.10 22.99
CA PRO A 34 4.90 2.35 24.24
C PRO A 34 4.22 0.98 24.07
N GLY A 35 4.44 0.09 25.02
CA GLY A 35 3.94 -1.29 25.03
C GLY A 35 4.90 -2.29 24.38
N THR A 36 4.34 -3.44 23.99
CA THR A 36 5.10 -4.54 23.39
C THR A 36 5.22 -4.35 21.88
N THR A 37 6.44 -4.43 21.34
CA THR A 37 6.71 -4.33 19.90
C THR A 37 7.60 -5.47 19.43
N SER A 38 7.33 -5.98 18.23
CA SER A 38 8.09 -7.07 17.58
C SER A 38 8.77 -6.59 16.30
N TYR A 39 10.01 -7.00 16.10
CA TYR A 39 10.85 -6.66 14.94
C TYR A 39 11.32 -7.95 14.26
N VAL A 40 11.13 -8.06 12.96
CA VAL A 40 11.50 -9.25 12.17
C VAL A 40 12.71 -8.94 11.29
N THR A 41 13.71 -9.83 11.30
CA THR A 41 14.95 -9.72 10.52
C THR A 41 15.20 -11.03 9.78
N GLU A 42 15.59 -10.97 8.51
CA GLU A 42 16.01 -12.16 7.74
C GLU A 42 17.26 -12.81 8.33
N TYR A 43 17.31 -14.15 8.33
CA TYR A 43 18.34 -14.95 8.99
C TYR A 43 18.51 -16.31 8.30
N ASP A 44 18.98 -16.29 7.06
CA ASP A 44 19.13 -17.50 6.26
C ASP A 44 20.47 -18.19 6.51
N ILE A 45 20.45 -19.52 6.61
CA ILE A 45 21.67 -20.32 6.75
C ILE A 45 21.98 -21.02 5.43
N THR A 46 23.17 -20.75 4.92
CA THR A 46 23.71 -21.38 3.71
C THR A 46 24.49 -22.64 4.09
N PHE A 47 24.21 -23.73 3.39
CA PHE A 47 24.88 -25.02 3.52
C PHE A 47 25.61 -25.39 2.23
N ASN A 48 26.85 -25.85 2.38
CA ASN A 48 27.60 -26.53 1.32
C ASN A 48 27.78 -27.99 1.71
N ASN A 49 27.48 -28.92 0.81
CA ASN A 49 27.60 -30.36 1.02
C ASN A 49 28.46 -30.99 -0.09
N HIS A 50 29.71 -31.31 0.25
CA HIS A 50 30.64 -32.08 -0.55
C HIS A 50 31.02 -33.42 0.09
N TRP A 51 30.23 -33.92 1.03
CA TRP A 51 30.49 -35.19 1.72
C TRP A 51 30.80 -36.30 0.72
N ASN A 52 32.02 -36.84 0.73
CA ASN A 52 32.42 -37.96 -0.12
C ASN A 52 32.49 -39.27 0.66
N SER A 53 31.83 -40.31 0.16
CA SER A 53 31.97 -41.67 0.69
C SER A 53 31.89 -42.73 -0.39
N TRP A 54 32.82 -43.70 -0.33
CA TRP A 54 33.04 -44.74 -1.35
C TRP A 54 33.13 -44.19 -2.78
N PHE A 55 33.94 -43.14 -2.98
CA PHE A 55 34.24 -42.51 -4.28
C PHE A 55 33.05 -41.78 -4.94
N SER A 56 32.07 -41.35 -4.14
CA SER A 56 30.90 -40.59 -4.62
C SER A 56 30.43 -39.60 -3.57
N ASN A 57 29.97 -38.43 -4.01
CA ASN A 57 29.37 -37.44 -3.12
C ASN A 57 27.99 -37.93 -2.66
N ARG A 58 27.65 -37.69 -1.39
CA ARG A 58 26.43 -38.20 -0.74
C ARG A 58 25.49 -37.08 -0.35
N VAL A 59 24.19 -37.38 -0.39
CA VAL A 59 23.15 -36.48 0.11
C VAL A 59 23.24 -36.46 1.63
N ALA A 60 23.08 -35.28 2.21
CA ALA A 60 22.92 -35.08 3.63
C ALA A 60 21.47 -34.71 3.96
N GLN A 61 21.05 -35.09 5.15
CA GLN A 61 19.68 -34.95 5.64
C GLN A 61 19.75 -34.13 6.92
N LEU A 62 19.17 -32.93 6.94
CA LEU A 62 19.08 -32.10 8.14
C LEU A 62 17.80 -32.48 8.90
N HIS A 63 17.98 -33.10 10.06
CA HIS A 63 16.91 -33.67 10.91
C HIS A 63 16.56 -32.78 12.11
N SER A 64 17.44 -31.84 12.48
CA SER A 64 17.14 -30.77 13.46
C SER A 64 18.08 -29.58 13.25
N LEU A 65 17.56 -28.37 13.47
CA LEU A 65 18.25 -27.09 13.39
C LEU A 65 17.76 -26.20 14.54
N GLY A 66 18.26 -26.47 15.74
CA GLY A 66 17.82 -25.84 16.98
C GLY A 66 18.55 -24.53 17.31
N PHE A 67 17.84 -23.59 17.94
CA PHE A 67 18.32 -22.26 18.32
C PHE A 67 18.76 -22.26 19.78
N GLY A 68 20.07 -22.36 20.03
CA GLY A 68 20.66 -22.44 21.38
C GLY A 68 20.55 -23.81 22.05
N ALA A 69 19.55 -24.61 21.68
CA ALA A 69 19.45 -26.03 21.94
C ALA A 69 18.58 -26.71 20.88
N TYR A 70 18.66 -28.04 20.80
CA TYR A 70 17.72 -28.82 19.99
C TYR A 70 16.27 -28.61 20.41
N GLY A 71 15.37 -28.47 19.44
CA GLY A 71 13.94 -28.23 19.66
C GLY A 71 13.61 -26.97 20.46
N GLN A 72 14.54 -26.01 20.49
CA GLN A 72 14.34 -24.66 20.99
C GLN A 72 14.33 -23.71 19.80
N ASP A 73 13.34 -22.83 19.75
CA ASP A 73 13.13 -21.81 18.71
C ASP A 73 13.33 -20.38 19.24
N SER A 74 13.53 -20.22 20.55
CA SER A 74 13.43 -18.94 21.22
C SER A 74 14.27 -18.86 22.50
N ILE A 75 14.81 -17.68 22.77
CA ILE A 75 15.48 -17.30 24.03
C ILE A 75 14.77 -16.08 24.62
N SER A 76 14.59 -16.07 25.94
CA SER A 76 13.97 -14.95 26.66
C SER A 76 14.82 -14.54 27.85
N ASP A 77 14.88 -13.24 28.12
CA ASP A 77 15.53 -12.67 29.30
C ASP A 77 14.60 -11.64 29.99
N SER A 78 15.14 -10.76 30.83
CA SER A 78 14.37 -9.70 31.49
C SER A 78 14.02 -8.51 30.59
N ASN A 79 14.57 -8.44 29.38
CA ASN A 79 14.45 -7.31 28.46
C ASN A 79 13.59 -7.65 27.24
N GLY A 80 13.51 -8.93 26.84
CA GLY A 80 12.64 -9.36 25.74
C GLY A 80 12.78 -10.84 25.41
N THR A 81 12.32 -11.20 24.21
CA THR A 81 12.44 -12.53 23.62
C THR A 81 12.96 -12.41 22.20
N MET A 82 13.95 -13.22 21.85
CA MET A 82 14.39 -13.43 20.48
C MET A 82 14.00 -14.85 20.06
N SER A 83 13.22 -14.99 19.00
CA SER A 83 12.89 -16.28 18.38
C SER A 83 13.44 -16.37 16.96
N VAL A 84 13.48 -17.58 16.41
CA VAL A 84 13.73 -17.85 14.99
C VAL A 84 12.59 -18.67 14.40
N ARG A 85 12.18 -18.36 13.18
CA ARG A 85 11.26 -19.14 12.38
C ARG A 85 11.96 -19.61 11.11
N TRP A 86 11.94 -20.91 10.86
CA TRP A 86 12.46 -21.48 9.61
C TRP A 86 11.36 -21.51 8.55
N LYS A 87 11.70 -21.09 7.33
CA LYS A 87 10.78 -21.00 6.18
C LYS A 87 11.22 -21.99 5.11
N GLU A 88 10.26 -22.47 4.31
CA GLU A 88 10.56 -23.28 3.12
C GLU A 88 11.40 -22.45 2.13
N GLY A 89 12.40 -23.09 1.52
CA GLY A 89 13.37 -22.42 0.65
C GLY A 89 13.98 -23.36 -0.38
N SER A 90 15.20 -23.04 -0.85
CA SER A 90 15.89 -23.84 -1.87
C SER A 90 16.18 -25.29 -1.43
N ALA A 91 16.28 -25.54 -0.12
CA ALA A 91 16.40 -26.88 0.45
C ALA A 91 15.03 -27.58 0.53
N ALA A 92 14.83 -28.62 -0.27
CA ALA A 92 13.56 -29.35 -0.30
C ALA A 92 13.30 -30.14 0.99
N TRP A 93 12.13 -29.97 1.61
CA TRP A 93 11.67 -30.82 2.71
C TRP A 93 11.10 -32.14 2.20
N VAL A 94 11.46 -33.25 2.86
CA VAL A 94 11.11 -34.61 2.44
C VAL A 94 10.57 -35.42 3.63
N SER A 95 9.25 -35.29 3.87
CA SER A 95 8.34 -36.22 4.58
C SER A 95 7.24 -35.45 5.33
N PRO A 96 5.94 -35.72 5.10
CA PRO A 96 4.84 -34.91 5.64
C PRO A 96 4.40 -35.26 7.07
N ALA A 97 5.18 -36.01 7.86
CA ALA A 97 4.79 -36.36 9.23
C ALA A 97 4.95 -35.21 10.25
N SER A 98 5.50 -34.07 9.81
CA SER A 98 5.63 -32.82 10.58
C SER A 98 4.55 -31.83 10.12
N ALA A 99 4.00 -31.02 11.03
CA ALA A 99 2.93 -30.08 10.68
C ALA A 99 3.41 -28.89 9.81
N SER A 100 4.70 -28.56 9.86
CA SER A 100 5.33 -27.54 9.02
C SER A 100 6.83 -27.80 8.83
N TYR A 101 7.46 -27.09 7.88
CA TYR A 101 8.91 -27.05 7.70
C TYR A 101 9.68 -26.64 8.97
N HIS A 102 9.14 -25.67 9.72
CA HIS A 102 9.71 -25.26 11.00
C HIS A 102 9.62 -26.38 12.05
N ASP A 103 8.47 -27.06 12.16
CA ASP A 103 8.30 -28.22 13.05
C ASP A 103 9.16 -29.43 12.64
N ALA A 104 9.54 -29.53 11.35
CA ALA A 104 10.46 -30.55 10.88
C ALA A 104 11.89 -30.29 11.39
N LEU A 105 12.31 -29.03 11.42
CA LEU A 105 13.64 -28.59 11.89
C LEU A 105 13.72 -28.40 13.40
N MET A 106 12.63 -28.07 14.10
CA MET A 106 12.61 -27.86 15.57
C MET A 106 12.36 -29.16 16.37
N LYS A 107 12.85 -30.30 15.89
CA LYS A 107 12.71 -31.59 16.58
C LYS A 107 13.84 -31.85 17.57
N GLN A 108 13.54 -32.56 18.65
CA GLN A 108 14.57 -33.21 19.48
C GLN A 108 15.19 -34.39 18.71
N PRO A 109 16.53 -34.54 18.69
CA PRO A 109 17.19 -35.72 18.15
C PRO A 109 16.62 -37.03 18.73
N SER A 110 16.26 -37.94 17.84
CA SER A 110 15.81 -39.30 18.17
C SER A 110 16.50 -40.30 17.24
N SER A 111 16.11 -41.57 17.27
CA SER A 111 16.65 -42.59 16.35
C SER A 111 16.12 -42.38 14.93
N VAL A 112 16.69 -41.40 14.24
CA VAL A 112 16.39 -41.05 12.85
C VAL A 112 16.86 -42.13 11.87
N SER A 113 16.23 -42.18 10.71
CA SER A 113 16.52 -43.16 9.66
C SER A 113 16.50 -42.50 8.28
N SER A 114 17.33 -43.01 7.39
CA SER A 114 17.50 -42.49 6.02
C SER A 114 16.15 -42.34 5.31
N GLY A 115 15.83 -41.11 4.88
CA GLY A 115 14.66 -40.83 4.05
C GLY A 115 13.38 -40.42 4.80
N ASN A 116 13.39 -40.32 6.13
CA ASN A 116 12.23 -39.90 6.92
C ASN A 116 12.50 -38.55 7.59
N ASP A 117 11.53 -37.62 7.53
CA ASP A 117 11.45 -36.40 8.34
C ASP A 117 12.69 -35.47 8.32
N TYR A 118 13.15 -35.09 7.13
CA TYR A 118 14.35 -34.27 6.97
C TYR A 118 14.22 -33.15 5.92
N VAL A 119 15.08 -32.14 6.05
CA VAL A 119 15.37 -31.16 5.00
C VAL A 119 16.58 -31.64 4.19
N ASN A 120 16.42 -31.70 2.89
CA ASN A 120 17.41 -32.28 1.98
C ASN A 120 18.54 -31.28 1.68
N LEU A 121 19.78 -31.71 1.94
CA LEU A 121 21.00 -31.03 1.52
C LEU A 121 21.63 -31.84 0.36
N PRO A 122 21.41 -31.43 -0.91
CA PRO A 122 21.84 -32.20 -2.08
C PRO A 122 23.34 -32.49 -2.10
N ALA A 123 23.72 -33.60 -2.72
CA ALA A 123 25.13 -33.97 -2.84
C ALA A 123 25.89 -33.03 -3.79
N ALA A 124 27.17 -32.78 -3.52
CA ALA A 124 28.06 -32.02 -4.42
C ALA A 124 27.57 -30.59 -4.72
N THR A 125 26.98 -29.93 -3.73
CA THR A 125 26.27 -28.65 -3.91
C THR A 125 26.80 -27.60 -2.93
N ASP A 126 27.09 -26.41 -3.45
CA ASP A 126 27.32 -25.19 -2.68
C ASP A 126 26.08 -24.31 -2.72
N GLY A 127 25.82 -23.52 -1.68
CA GLY A 127 24.73 -22.53 -1.70
C GLY A 127 23.33 -23.10 -1.46
N THR A 128 23.17 -24.24 -0.78
CA THR A 128 21.85 -24.73 -0.38
C THR A 128 21.35 -23.92 0.82
N VAL A 129 20.33 -23.08 0.62
CA VAL A 129 19.83 -22.16 1.66
C VAL A 129 18.61 -22.72 2.37
N VAL A 130 18.68 -22.74 3.70
CA VAL A 130 17.54 -22.87 4.62
C VAL A 130 17.13 -21.46 5.01
N LEU A 131 15.94 -21.03 4.59
CA LEU A 131 15.45 -19.68 4.85
C LEU A 131 15.03 -19.53 6.32
N GLY A 132 15.28 -18.37 6.90
CA GLY A 132 15.00 -18.07 8.30
C GLY A 132 14.67 -16.61 8.56
N GLU A 133 13.96 -16.37 9.66
CA GLU A 133 13.69 -15.04 10.19
C GLU A 133 13.89 -15.06 11.69
N THR A 134 14.63 -14.11 12.25
CA THR A 134 14.57 -13.85 13.69
C THR A 134 13.45 -12.86 14.00
N THR A 135 12.82 -13.00 15.17
CA THR A 135 11.85 -12.03 15.69
C THR A 135 12.29 -11.62 17.09
N VAL A 136 12.57 -10.34 17.28
CA VAL A 136 12.83 -9.74 18.60
C VAL A 136 11.58 -9.03 19.08
N THR A 137 11.06 -9.46 20.22
CA THR A 137 9.92 -8.85 20.90
C THR A 137 10.40 -8.25 22.22
N VAL A 138 10.21 -6.94 22.38
CA VAL A 138 10.51 -6.20 23.63
C VAL A 138 9.25 -5.55 24.18
N GLY A 139 9.19 -5.39 25.50
CA GLY A 139 8.22 -4.50 26.16
C GLY A 139 8.75 -3.07 26.24
N ASP A 140 8.20 -2.28 27.16
CA ASP A 140 8.74 -0.95 27.48
C ASP A 140 10.09 -1.06 28.20
N LEU A 141 11.11 -0.44 27.60
CA LEU A 141 12.46 -0.44 28.13
C LEU A 141 12.77 0.85 28.89
N GLY A 142 12.01 1.93 28.70
CA GLY A 142 12.21 3.21 29.40
C GLY A 142 13.54 3.86 29.01
N MET A 143 13.57 4.39 27.79
CA MET A 143 14.72 4.96 27.07
C MET A 143 16.07 4.27 27.31
N ARG A 144 16.26 3.09 26.70
CA ARG A 144 17.55 2.38 26.63
C ARG A 144 17.69 1.60 25.33
N ALA A 145 18.93 1.19 25.05
CA ALA A 145 19.23 0.19 24.04
C ALA A 145 19.35 -1.21 24.68
N VAL A 146 18.86 -2.23 23.99
CA VAL A 146 19.04 -3.65 24.33
C VAL A 146 19.43 -4.41 23.06
N SER A 147 20.43 -5.27 23.14
CA SER A 147 20.87 -6.11 22.03
C SER A 147 20.64 -7.59 22.31
N PHE A 148 20.08 -8.29 21.32
CA PHE A 148 19.86 -9.73 21.32
C PHE A 148 20.75 -10.34 20.23
N THR A 149 21.63 -11.25 20.61
CA THR A 149 22.46 -12.01 19.65
C THR A 149 21.91 -13.42 19.54
N THR A 150 21.80 -13.96 18.32
CA THR A 150 21.39 -15.35 18.13
C THR A 150 22.34 -16.29 18.87
N PRO A 151 21.83 -17.29 19.61
CA PRO A 151 22.67 -18.28 20.28
C PRO A 151 23.26 -19.26 19.25
N ASP A 152 24.19 -20.11 19.72
CA ASP A 152 24.78 -21.16 18.90
C ASP A 152 23.70 -22.05 18.25
N ILE A 153 23.91 -22.44 17.00
CA ILE A 153 22.96 -23.25 16.24
C ILE A 153 23.33 -24.74 16.39
N HIS A 154 22.35 -25.54 16.82
CA HIS A 154 22.50 -26.98 17.01
C HIS A 154 21.99 -27.74 15.79
N GLU A 155 22.87 -28.48 15.12
CA GLU A 155 22.61 -29.12 13.84
C GLU A 155 22.69 -30.64 13.96
N TYR A 156 21.56 -31.31 13.73
CA TYR A 156 21.49 -32.77 13.71
C TYR A 156 21.35 -33.26 12.27
N LEU A 157 22.38 -33.92 11.78
CA LEU A 157 22.50 -34.34 10.38
C LEU A 157 22.56 -35.86 10.25
N GLY A 158 22.04 -36.39 9.15
CA GLY A 158 22.10 -37.79 8.76
C GLY A 158 22.65 -37.94 7.34
N VAL A 159 23.47 -38.97 7.11
CA VAL A 159 24.13 -39.22 5.82
C VAL A 159 24.18 -40.71 5.52
N GLU A 160 23.99 -41.08 4.26
CA GLU A 160 24.14 -42.46 3.80
C GLU A 160 25.61 -42.73 3.45
N ALA A 161 26.39 -43.25 4.41
CA ALA A 161 27.81 -43.54 4.19
C ALA A 161 28.01 -44.64 3.15
N GLY A 162 27.06 -45.58 3.04
CA GLY A 162 27.06 -46.65 2.04
C GLY A 162 27.91 -47.86 2.43
N GLY A 163 27.84 -48.93 1.62
CA GLY A 163 28.57 -50.18 1.88
C GLY A 163 28.09 -50.89 3.15
N TRP A 164 29.02 -51.25 4.04
CA TRP A 164 28.72 -51.87 5.34
C TRP A 164 28.51 -50.84 6.45
N ASP A 165 28.79 -49.55 6.19
CA ASP A 165 28.80 -48.49 7.20
C ASP A 165 27.44 -47.80 7.38
N GLY A 166 26.52 -48.00 6.42
CA GLY A 166 25.10 -47.64 6.51
C GLY A 166 24.80 -46.14 6.67
N PHE A 167 23.63 -45.85 7.23
CA PHE A 167 23.22 -44.49 7.59
C PHE A 167 23.86 -44.08 8.92
N GLN A 168 24.51 -42.91 8.93
CA GLN A 168 25.19 -42.35 10.08
C GLN A 168 24.64 -40.98 10.43
N THR A 169 24.68 -40.61 11.71
CA THR A 169 24.30 -39.27 12.17
C THR A 169 25.52 -38.46 12.63
N ARG A 170 25.36 -37.14 12.66
CA ARG A 170 26.30 -36.15 13.20
C ARG A 170 25.53 -35.15 14.05
N ASP A 171 26.11 -34.83 15.20
CA ASP A 171 25.63 -33.85 16.15
C ASP A 171 26.66 -32.72 16.16
N ARG A 172 26.25 -31.50 15.81
CA ARG A 172 27.15 -30.34 15.66
C ARG A 172 26.57 -29.13 16.36
N THR A 173 27.46 -28.25 16.81
CA THR A 173 27.11 -26.90 17.26
C THR A 173 27.93 -25.92 16.44
N ASN A 174 27.26 -25.03 15.71
CA ASN A 174 27.87 -23.94 14.96
C ASN A 174 27.83 -22.66 15.80
N THR A 175 29.01 -22.14 16.13
CA THR A 175 29.26 -20.97 17.00
C THR A 175 29.64 -19.73 16.19
N ASN A 176 29.42 -19.76 14.87
CA ASN A 176 29.72 -18.68 13.94
C ASN A 176 28.46 -18.09 13.29
N LEU A 177 27.29 -18.70 13.48
CA LEU A 177 25.99 -18.22 13.00
C LEU A 177 25.41 -17.21 14.01
N HIS A 178 26.01 -16.02 14.05
CA HIS A 178 25.59 -14.94 14.94
C HIS A 178 25.04 -13.74 14.17
N GLN A 179 23.79 -13.39 14.48
CA GLN A 179 23.14 -12.13 14.12
C GLN A 179 22.80 -11.37 15.40
N THR A 180 23.08 -10.07 15.45
CA THR A 180 22.73 -9.19 16.58
C THR A 180 21.66 -8.18 16.18
N VAL A 181 20.54 -8.21 16.88
CA VAL A 181 19.43 -7.27 16.74
C VAL A 181 19.42 -6.35 17.95
N THR A 182 19.63 -5.05 17.73
CA THR A 182 19.57 -4.00 18.76
C THR A 182 18.25 -3.25 18.64
N VAL A 183 17.50 -3.15 19.74
CA VAL A 183 16.31 -2.30 19.83
C VAL A 183 16.65 -1.12 20.73
N VAL A 184 16.45 0.09 20.20
CA VAL A 184 16.67 1.36 20.88
C VAL A 184 15.31 1.98 21.18
N ASP A 185 14.93 2.01 22.45
CA ASP A 185 13.65 2.57 22.88
C ASP A 185 13.73 4.08 23.05
N ILE A 186 12.84 4.80 22.38
CA ILE A 186 12.67 6.26 22.48
C ILE A 186 11.19 6.64 22.67
N SER A 187 10.30 5.69 22.99
CA SER A 187 8.85 5.95 23.08
C SER A 187 8.50 7.06 24.05
N ASP A 188 9.20 7.17 25.17
CA ASP A 188 8.94 8.18 26.21
C ASP A 188 9.19 9.61 25.69
N LEU A 189 10.15 9.79 24.77
CA LEU A 189 10.39 11.06 24.10
C LEU A 189 9.26 11.39 23.12
N ILE A 190 8.79 10.40 22.36
CA ILE A 190 7.68 10.57 21.41
C ILE A 190 6.37 10.91 22.16
N GLU A 191 6.10 10.25 23.27
CA GLU A 191 4.94 10.55 24.11
C GLU A 191 5.02 11.97 24.71
N LEU A 192 6.19 12.39 25.19
CA LEU A 192 6.40 13.74 25.71
C LEU A 192 6.27 14.81 24.60
N VAL A 193 6.74 14.52 23.38
CA VAL A 193 6.56 15.39 22.21
C VAL A 193 5.08 15.54 21.86
N GLN A 194 4.28 14.46 21.94
CA GLN A 194 2.83 14.55 21.74
C GLN A 194 2.17 15.41 22.82
N GLN A 195 2.48 15.19 24.10
CA GLN A 195 1.95 16.00 25.21
C GLN A 195 2.31 17.49 25.04
N ALA A 196 3.50 17.79 24.51
CA ALA A 196 3.91 19.16 24.18
C ALA A 196 3.15 19.74 22.97
N ALA A 197 2.94 18.95 21.92
CA ALA A 197 2.12 19.36 20.77
C ALA A 197 0.67 19.67 21.18
N ASP A 198 0.10 18.89 22.11
CA ASP A 198 -1.23 19.12 22.65
C ASP A 198 -1.32 20.48 23.40
N ILE A 199 -0.27 20.89 24.12
CA ILE A 199 -0.16 22.24 24.71
C ILE A 199 -0.13 23.32 23.61
N VAL A 200 0.61 23.12 22.52
CA VAL A 200 0.60 24.08 21.39
C VAL A 200 -0.80 24.22 20.80
N GLY A 201 -1.53 23.12 20.61
CA GLY A 201 -2.93 23.13 20.15
C GLY A 201 -3.87 23.84 21.13
N GLN A 202 -3.86 23.42 22.40
CA GLN A 202 -4.72 23.95 23.46
C GLN A 202 -4.59 25.47 23.61
N TYR A 203 -3.36 26.00 23.59
CA TYR A 203 -3.07 27.42 23.77
C TYR A 203 -2.93 28.18 22.44
N GLN A 204 -3.33 27.57 21.31
CA GLN A 204 -3.33 28.16 19.97
C GLN A 204 -1.98 28.81 19.60
N ASN A 205 -0.90 28.06 19.79
CA ASN A 205 0.49 28.50 19.63
C ASN A 205 0.82 29.82 20.37
N ASN A 206 0.20 30.05 21.52
CA ASN A 206 0.31 31.27 22.33
C ASN A 206 -0.06 32.56 21.57
N ALA A 207 -0.91 32.49 20.54
CA ALA A 207 -1.34 33.65 19.75
C ALA A 207 -2.00 34.76 20.58
N PHE A 208 -2.54 34.42 21.75
CA PHE A 208 -3.15 35.35 22.71
C PHE A 208 -2.25 35.74 23.88
N ASN A 209 -0.94 35.45 23.83
CA ASN A 209 0.07 35.79 24.84
C ASN A 209 -0.18 35.23 26.26
N CYS A 210 -0.97 34.16 26.39
CA CYS A 210 -1.30 33.48 27.64
C CYS A 210 -0.08 33.08 28.49
N TYR A 211 1.03 32.71 27.85
CA TYR A 211 2.34 32.48 28.46
C TYR A 211 3.31 33.60 28.09
N THR A 212 4.25 33.92 28.99
CA THR A 212 5.26 34.95 28.74
C THR A 212 6.08 34.60 27.49
N PRO A 213 6.42 35.56 26.61
CA PRO A 213 7.16 35.29 25.38
C PRO A 213 8.48 34.54 25.62
N GLN A 214 9.16 34.81 26.74
CA GLN A 214 10.42 34.16 27.09
C GLN A 214 10.25 32.69 27.49
N SER A 215 9.19 32.34 28.25
CA SER A 215 8.94 30.94 28.62
C SER A 215 8.40 30.15 27.44
N TRP A 216 7.53 30.76 26.61
CA TRP A 216 7.01 30.15 25.40
C TRP A 216 8.10 29.88 24.35
N ALA A 217 9.00 30.83 24.10
CA ALA A 217 10.13 30.63 23.19
C ALA A 217 11.03 29.47 23.65
N THR A 218 11.39 29.44 24.94
CA THR A 218 12.18 28.33 25.53
C THR A 218 11.51 26.97 25.35
N PHE A 219 10.19 26.90 25.48
CA PHE A 219 9.39 25.70 25.24
C PHE A 219 9.32 25.31 23.76
N SER A 220 9.06 26.27 22.87
CA SER A 220 9.01 26.06 21.41
C SER A 220 10.35 25.59 20.85
N ASP A 221 11.46 26.20 21.28
CA ASP A 221 12.82 25.80 20.90
C ASP A 221 13.13 24.36 21.38
N ALA A 222 12.73 24.00 22.59
CA ALA A 222 12.92 22.67 23.14
C ALA A 222 12.04 21.61 22.45
N LEU A 223 10.82 21.97 22.05
CA LEU A 223 9.93 21.10 21.26
C LEU A 223 10.48 20.88 19.85
N GLY A 224 10.90 21.94 19.17
CA GLY A 224 11.54 21.83 17.84
C GLY A 224 12.82 20.99 17.89
N ALA A 225 13.65 21.14 18.94
CA ALA A 225 14.82 20.29 19.15
C ALA A 225 14.47 18.83 19.48
N ALA A 226 13.34 18.57 20.15
CA ALA A 226 12.85 17.22 20.42
C ALA A 226 12.26 16.55 19.17
N GLN A 227 11.60 17.31 18.30
CA GLN A 227 11.01 16.88 17.03
C GLN A 227 12.03 16.71 15.89
N ALA A 228 13.16 17.42 15.93
CA ALA A 228 14.19 17.34 14.90
C ALA A 228 14.73 15.91 14.74
N ASP A 229 15.05 15.50 13.52
CA ASP A 229 15.56 14.15 13.27
C ASP A 229 16.85 13.85 14.04
N LEU A 230 16.95 12.59 14.49
CA LEU A 230 18.19 12.01 15.00
C LEU A 230 18.94 11.38 13.83
N ASN A 231 20.24 11.66 13.69
CA ASN A 231 21.07 11.06 12.64
C ASN A 231 21.47 9.61 13.04
N TYR A 232 20.48 8.72 13.08
CA TYR A 232 20.59 7.34 13.56
C TYR A 232 21.44 6.42 12.65
N THR A 233 21.84 6.89 11.46
CA THR A 233 22.77 6.18 10.57
C THR A 233 24.23 6.41 10.94
N SER A 234 24.57 7.54 11.57
CA SER A 234 25.94 7.86 12.02
C SER A 234 26.16 7.77 13.54
N MET A 235 25.09 7.69 14.33
CA MET A 235 25.13 7.59 15.79
C MET A 235 25.08 6.13 16.28
N THR A 236 25.84 5.80 17.32
CA THR A 236 25.70 4.52 18.04
C THR A 236 24.41 4.50 18.88
N ALA A 237 23.93 3.30 19.23
CA ALA A 237 22.76 3.14 20.10
C ALA A 237 22.87 3.96 21.41
N ASP A 238 24.03 3.95 22.07
CA ASP A 238 24.29 4.75 23.28
C ASP A 238 24.23 6.26 23.02
N GLN A 239 24.68 6.73 21.85
CA GLN A 239 24.59 8.14 21.46
C GLN A 239 23.13 8.55 21.19
N ILE A 240 22.36 7.68 20.53
CA ILE A 240 20.93 7.90 20.27
C ILE A 240 20.17 8.04 21.60
N ILE A 241 20.38 7.12 22.55
CA ILE A 241 19.76 7.19 23.88
C ILE A 241 20.23 8.44 24.65
N SER A 242 21.51 8.77 24.62
CA SER A 242 22.04 9.95 25.33
C SER A 242 21.42 11.26 24.82
N GLU A 243 21.28 11.38 23.50
CA GLU A 243 20.67 12.54 22.85
C GLU A 243 19.15 12.59 23.07
N ALA A 244 18.44 11.47 22.91
CA ALA A 244 17.00 11.37 23.19
C ALA A 244 16.69 11.72 24.65
N GLN A 245 17.47 11.21 25.60
CA GLN A 245 17.35 11.52 27.03
C GLN A 245 17.65 13.00 27.32
N SER A 246 18.61 13.61 26.62
CA SER A 246 18.92 15.05 26.72
C SER A 246 17.74 15.91 26.23
N ARG A 247 17.16 15.57 25.08
CA ARG A 247 15.98 16.24 24.52
C ARG A 247 14.75 16.07 25.41
N TYR A 248 14.48 14.86 25.90
CA TYR A 248 13.42 14.57 26.86
C TYR A 248 13.53 15.48 28.09
N ASN A 249 14.71 15.49 28.74
CA ASN A 249 14.92 16.28 29.95
C ASN A 249 14.76 17.79 29.68
N THR A 250 15.21 18.27 28.52
CA THR A 250 15.11 19.67 28.10
C THR A 250 13.66 20.08 27.86
N LEU A 251 12.91 19.29 27.09
CA LEU A 251 11.50 19.51 26.82
C LEU A 251 10.66 19.45 28.10
N GLN A 252 10.85 18.43 28.93
CA GLN A 252 10.14 18.28 30.21
C GLN A 252 10.38 19.47 31.15
N THR A 253 11.62 19.98 31.19
CA THR A 253 11.99 21.17 31.96
C THR A 253 11.31 22.43 31.39
N ALA A 254 11.26 22.57 30.06
CA ALA A 254 10.65 23.73 29.42
C ALA A 254 9.12 23.73 29.57
N MET A 255 8.45 22.58 29.43
CA MET A 255 7.01 22.40 29.70
C MET A 255 6.64 22.80 31.13
N THR A 256 7.38 22.27 32.13
CA THR A 256 7.16 22.62 33.55
C THR A 256 7.60 24.04 33.90
N GLY A 257 8.42 24.66 33.06
CA GLY A 257 8.90 26.04 33.18
C GLY A 257 8.02 27.10 32.50
N LEU A 258 6.90 26.73 31.89
CA LEU A 258 5.94 27.67 31.29
C LEU A 258 5.37 28.64 32.35
N GLN A 259 5.47 29.95 32.08
CA GLN A 259 5.04 31.00 33.01
C GLN A 259 3.85 31.76 32.43
N GLN A 260 2.72 31.74 33.13
CA GLN A 260 1.53 32.49 32.72
C GLN A 260 1.83 33.99 32.69
N ASN A 261 1.39 34.66 31.63
CA ASN A 261 1.57 36.10 31.49
C ASN A 261 0.57 36.85 32.40
N THR A 262 0.99 37.99 32.95
CA THR A 262 0.16 38.84 33.82
C THR A 262 0.20 40.32 33.40
N GLU A 263 0.82 40.63 32.25
CA GLU A 263 0.85 41.99 31.71
C GLU A 263 -0.52 42.38 31.11
N GLU A 264 -0.94 43.62 31.39
CA GLU A 264 -2.22 44.18 30.95
C GLU A 264 -2.34 44.14 29.42
N GLY A 265 -3.44 43.57 28.91
CA GLY A 265 -3.67 43.37 27.47
C GLY A 265 -3.06 42.09 26.87
N SER A 266 -2.37 41.25 27.64
CA SER A 266 -1.73 40.01 27.15
C SER A 266 -2.64 38.77 27.16
N HIS A 267 -3.96 38.93 27.05
CA HIS A 267 -4.93 37.83 27.11
C HIS A 267 -6.18 38.15 26.29
N ASN A 268 -6.81 37.12 25.69
CA ASN A 268 -8.16 37.24 25.12
C ASN A 268 -9.21 37.19 26.24
N LEU A 269 -9.39 38.33 26.91
CA LEU A 269 -10.28 38.48 28.07
C LEU A 269 -11.75 38.58 27.66
N ILE A 270 -12.58 37.67 28.18
CA ILE A 270 -14.04 37.69 28.04
C ILE A 270 -14.65 38.16 29.37
N GLU A 271 -15.55 39.12 29.29
CA GLU A 271 -16.26 39.62 30.46
C GLU A 271 -17.17 38.55 31.07
N GLN A 272 -17.10 38.39 32.38
CA GLN A 272 -17.89 37.43 33.12
C GLN A 272 -19.19 38.05 33.61
N ALA A 273 -20.24 37.23 33.74
CA ALA A 273 -21.59 37.67 34.12
C ALA A 273 -21.71 38.23 35.55
N ASP A 274 -20.69 38.07 36.41
CA ASP A 274 -20.58 38.71 37.73
C ASP A 274 -19.83 40.07 37.68
N SER A 275 -19.48 40.57 36.50
CA SER A 275 -18.99 41.93 36.31
C SER A 275 -20.02 42.97 36.74
N THR A 276 -19.53 44.04 37.35
CA THR A 276 -20.35 45.17 37.76
C THR A 276 -19.72 46.45 37.24
N HIS A 277 -20.33 47.10 36.25
CA HIS A 277 -19.80 48.36 35.71
C HIS A 277 -20.27 49.57 36.52
N ALA A 278 -19.55 50.68 36.42
CA ALA A 278 -19.92 51.89 37.15
C ALA A 278 -21.25 52.47 36.68
N THR A 279 -22.09 52.80 37.65
CA THR A 279 -23.40 53.42 37.42
C THR A 279 -23.35 54.90 37.76
N CYS A 280 -24.46 55.60 37.58
CA CYS A 280 -24.61 56.99 37.96
C CYS A 280 -24.51 57.28 39.47
N THR A 281 -24.47 56.25 40.33
CA THR A 281 -24.39 56.44 41.79
C THR A 281 -23.41 55.52 42.52
N ALA A 282 -22.94 54.43 41.90
CA ALA A 282 -21.99 53.49 42.49
C ALA A 282 -20.83 53.18 41.55
N GLY A 283 -19.63 52.96 42.11
CA GLY A 283 -18.49 52.43 41.37
C GLY A 283 -18.64 50.94 41.10
N GLY A 284 -18.00 50.48 40.02
CA GLY A 284 -18.05 49.09 39.57
C GLY A 284 -16.83 48.26 39.98
N THR A 285 -16.90 46.95 39.75
CA THR A 285 -15.76 46.07 39.54
C THR A 285 -16.06 45.13 38.38
N ALA A 286 -15.41 45.36 37.24
CA ALA A 286 -15.48 44.49 36.07
C ALA A 286 -14.60 43.25 36.28
N HIS A 287 -15.05 42.08 35.82
CA HIS A 287 -14.37 40.79 36.00
C HIS A 287 -14.24 40.08 34.66
N TYR A 288 -13.01 39.73 34.30
CA TYR A 288 -12.69 39.11 33.02
C TYR A 288 -11.96 37.78 33.23
N ILE A 289 -12.30 36.78 32.43
CA ILE A 289 -11.57 35.51 32.34
C ILE A 289 -11.07 35.31 30.91
N CYS A 290 -9.81 34.91 30.74
CA CYS A 290 -9.28 34.59 29.43
C CYS A 290 -9.93 33.33 28.86
N SER A 291 -10.49 33.40 27.64
CA SER A 291 -11.20 32.27 27.00
C SER A 291 -10.32 31.08 26.63
N VAL A 292 -8.98 31.20 26.76
CA VAL A 292 -8.02 30.18 26.33
C VAL A 292 -7.27 29.58 27.53
N CYS A 293 -6.80 30.41 28.47
CA CYS A 293 -6.01 29.94 29.62
C CYS A 293 -6.68 30.07 31.00
N GLY A 294 -7.90 30.62 31.08
CA GLY A 294 -8.62 30.76 32.35
C GLY A 294 -8.05 31.80 33.32
N TYR A 295 -7.20 32.73 32.86
CA TYR A 295 -6.68 33.83 33.68
C TYR A 295 -7.80 34.79 34.13
N ASP A 296 -8.00 34.92 35.45
CA ASP A 296 -9.03 35.75 36.12
C ASP A 296 -8.42 37.11 36.56
N VAL A 297 -9.08 38.22 36.20
CA VAL A 297 -8.70 39.58 36.60
C VAL A 297 -9.93 40.45 36.91
N LYS A 298 -9.83 41.30 37.95
CA LYS A 298 -10.90 42.21 38.38
C LYS A 298 -10.42 43.66 38.49
N THR A 299 -11.15 44.61 37.88
CA THR A 299 -10.75 46.03 37.75
C THR A 299 -11.86 46.99 38.25
N PRO A 300 -11.55 48.03 39.05
CA PRO A 300 -12.57 48.92 39.65
C PRO A 300 -12.91 50.17 38.81
N GLU A 301 -14.16 50.65 38.88
CA GLU A 301 -14.69 51.79 38.11
C GLU A 301 -15.43 52.86 38.97
N THR A 302 -15.78 54.05 38.43
CA THR A 302 -16.34 55.20 39.18
C THR A 302 -17.55 55.93 38.53
N ALA A 303 -18.42 56.55 39.34
CA ALA A 303 -19.85 56.87 39.04
C ALA A 303 -20.24 58.23 38.36
N LEU A 304 -21.50 58.33 37.86
CA LEU A 304 -22.05 59.37 36.91
C LEU A 304 -23.33 60.20 37.36
N GLY A 305 -24.52 60.15 36.68
CA GLY A 305 -25.80 60.86 37.04
C GLY A 305 -27.06 60.72 36.12
N HIS A 306 -28.32 60.75 36.64
CA HIS A 306 -29.60 60.35 35.93
C HIS A 306 -30.73 61.41 35.65
N GLU A 307 -31.69 61.10 34.72
CA GLU A 307 -32.94 61.81 34.28
C GLU A 307 -33.94 60.90 33.48
N TYR A 308 -35.22 60.68 33.91
CA TYR A 308 -36.07 59.50 33.52
C TYR A 308 -37.17 59.61 32.41
N ILE A 309 -37.57 58.47 31.80
CA ILE A 309 -38.62 58.19 30.77
C ILE A 309 -39.23 56.76 31.01
N TYR A 310 -40.46 56.44 30.56
CA TYR A 310 -41.11 55.12 30.71
C TYR A 310 -41.65 54.55 29.38
N THR A 311 -41.41 53.26 29.09
CA THR A 311 -41.77 52.57 27.83
C THR A 311 -42.29 51.15 28.09
N PRO A 312 -43.38 50.66 27.45
CA PRO A 312 -43.87 49.28 27.62
C PRO A 312 -42.87 48.22 27.15
N ASP A 313 -42.74 47.11 27.89
CA ASP A 313 -41.90 45.96 27.52
C ASP A 313 -42.69 44.86 26.78
N ASN A 314 -44.01 45.03 26.66
CA ASN A 314 -44.97 44.12 26.02
C ASN A 314 -45.02 42.69 26.58
N ASN A 315 -44.48 42.46 27.77
CA ASN A 315 -44.38 41.15 28.45
C ASN A 315 -45.43 40.93 29.56
N GLY A 316 -46.42 41.81 29.68
CA GLY A 316 -47.50 41.69 30.65
C GLY A 316 -47.14 41.84 32.14
N THR A 317 -45.89 42.15 32.48
CA THR A 317 -45.44 42.24 33.88
C THR A 317 -44.66 43.50 34.21
N THR A 318 -43.91 44.06 33.25
CA THR A 318 -42.98 45.17 33.51
C THR A 318 -42.97 46.23 32.42
N HIS A 319 -42.46 47.41 32.75
CA HIS A 319 -42.11 48.44 31.78
C HIS A 319 -40.70 48.99 32.06
N THR A 320 -40.02 49.36 31.00
CA THR A 320 -38.68 49.94 31.03
C THR A 320 -38.75 51.41 31.39
N LYS A 321 -38.29 51.74 32.59
CA LYS A 321 -37.95 53.11 33.01
C LYS A 321 -36.51 53.40 32.56
N THR A 322 -36.38 54.10 31.45
CA THR A 322 -35.10 54.57 30.92
C THR A 322 -34.70 55.91 31.51
N CYS A 323 -33.44 56.30 31.34
CA CYS A 323 -32.93 57.61 31.66
C CYS A 323 -32.14 58.19 30.47
N SER A 324 -32.46 59.44 30.09
CA SER A 324 -31.97 60.08 28.86
C SER A 324 -30.49 60.52 28.91
N ARG A 325 -29.82 60.39 30.06
CA ARG A 325 -28.40 60.78 30.26
C ARG A 325 -27.56 59.75 31.04
N GLY A 326 -28.08 58.55 31.30
CA GLY A 326 -27.42 57.59 32.18
C GLY A 326 -28.22 56.32 32.48
N ASP A 327 -27.60 55.43 33.22
CA ASP A 327 -27.86 53.98 33.36
C ASP A 327 -29.03 53.57 34.28
N VAL A 328 -30.09 54.38 34.39
CA VAL A 328 -31.38 53.80 34.76
C VAL A 328 -32.01 53.27 33.49
N ASN A 329 -31.98 51.96 33.38
CA ASN A 329 -32.77 51.16 32.48
C ASN A 329 -33.51 50.13 33.35
N GLU A 330 -34.31 50.67 34.28
CA GLU A 330 -34.98 49.90 35.33
C GLU A 330 -36.27 49.32 34.77
N THR A 331 -36.25 48.04 34.45
CA THR A 331 -37.46 47.24 34.25
C THR A 331 -38.20 47.15 35.59
N GLU A 332 -39.21 47.99 35.79
CA GLU A 332 -40.03 48.02 37.01
C GLU A 332 -41.39 47.37 36.76
N ALA A 333 -42.00 46.83 37.82
CA ALA A 333 -43.29 46.15 37.71
C ALA A 333 -44.39 47.11 37.24
N CYS A 334 -45.15 46.69 36.24
CA CYS A 334 -46.35 47.39 35.84
C CYS A 334 -47.35 47.44 37.00
N VAL A 335 -47.96 48.61 37.19
CA VAL A 335 -48.95 48.85 38.23
C VAL A 335 -50.33 48.95 37.59
N ASP A 336 -51.26 48.14 38.10
CA ASP A 336 -52.69 48.20 37.83
C ASP A 336 -53.40 48.53 39.15
N GLU A 337 -53.42 49.82 39.50
CA GLU A 337 -54.09 50.30 40.71
C GLU A 337 -55.62 50.28 40.56
N ASN A 338 -56.12 50.15 39.32
CA ASN A 338 -57.53 50.30 38.97
C ASN A 338 -58.27 48.95 38.75
N SER A 339 -57.51 47.86 38.60
CA SER A 339 -57.92 46.47 38.33
C SER A 339 -58.57 46.20 36.97
N ASP A 340 -58.16 46.92 35.91
CA ASP A 340 -58.61 46.69 34.52
C ASP A 340 -57.69 45.81 33.68
N LEU A 341 -56.68 45.19 34.31
CA LEU A 341 -55.66 44.34 33.70
C LEU A 341 -54.73 45.10 32.73
N HIS A 342 -54.57 46.42 32.87
CA HIS A 342 -53.59 47.22 32.12
C HIS A 342 -52.72 48.07 33.05
N CYS A 343 -51.51 48.43 32.60
CA CYS A 343 -50.58 49.26 33.37
C CYS A 343 -50.95 50.75 33.31
N ASP A 344 -51.15 51.38 34.47
CA ASP A 344 -51.46 52.81 34.61
C ASP A 344 -50.30 53.75 34.16
N LEU A 345 -49.05 53.25 34.10
CA LEU A 345 -47.87 54.04 33.74
C LEU A 345 -47.45 53.92 32.27
N CYS A 346 -47.67 52.77 31.63
CA CYS A 346 -47.22 52.49 30.26
C CYS A 346 -48.35 52.04 29.30
N GLY A 347 -49.47 51.54 29.81
CA GLY A 347 -50.64 51.15 29.03
C GLY A 347 -50.70 49.70 28.51
N GLN A 348 -49.73 48.83 28.83
CA GLN A 348 -49.76 47.43 28.39
C GLN A 348 -50.76 46.57 29.18
N ALA A 349 -51.35 45.54 28.55
CA ALA A 349 -52.17 44.53 29.21
C ALA A 349 -51.31 43.56 30.05
N LEU A 350 -51.82 43.04 31.18
CA LEU A 350 -51.05 42.27 32.17
C LEU A 350 -51.34 40.76 32.19
N TYR A 351 -50.29 39.94 32.28
CA TYR A 351 -50.30 38.46 32.31
C TYR A 351 -48.90 37.91 32.65
N THR A 352 -48.77 36.62 33.01
CA THR A 352 -47.47 35.95 33.22
C THR A 352 -46.89 35.45 31.89
N PRO A 353 -45.63 35.72 31.52
CA PRO A 353 -45.00 35.15 30.31
C PRO A 353 -44.84 33.63 30.35
N ALA A 354 -44.88 32.99 29.19
CA ALA A 354 -44.48 31.60 29.01
C ALA A 354 -42.94 31.41 29.03
N ASN A 355 -42.49 30.21 29.41
CA ASN A 355 -41.10 29.79 29.34
C ASN A 355 -40.78 29.17 27.97
N TRP A 356 -39.80 29.77 27.28
CA TRP A 356 -39.34 29.39 25.94
C TRP A 356 -37.99 28.66 25.91
N GLU A 357 -37.30 28.49 27.04
CA GLU A 357 -35.92 27.97 27.12
C GLU A 357 -35.74 26.64 26.35
N ALA A 358 -36.57 25.64 26.66
CA ALA A 358 -36.52 24.33 26.00
C ALA A 358 -36.94 24.37 24.52
N PHE A 359 -37.82 25.30 24.13
CA PHE A 359 -38.23 25.49 22.74
C PHE A 359 -37.10 26.12 21.92
N ASN A 360 -36.47 27.17 22.45
CA ASN A 360 -35.37 27.88 21.79
C ASN A 360 -34.11 26.98 21.70
N ALA A 361 -33.85 26.14 22.69
CA ALA A 361 -32.78 25.14 22.61
C ALA A 361 -33.02 24.11 21.48
N ALA A 362 -34.23 23.54 21.39
CA ALA A 362 -34.59 22.61 20.32
C ALA A 362 -34.54 23.27 18.93
N LYS A 363 -35.01 24.52 18.82
CA LYS A 363 -34.94 25.32 17.59
C LYS A 363 -33.50 25.59 17.17
N ALA A 364 -32.63 25.99 18.10
CA ALA A 364 -31.21 26.25 17.81
C ALA A 364 -30.47 24.99 17.34
N GLU A 365 -30.81 23.80 17.87
CA GLU A 365 -30.27 22.53 17.37
C GLU A 365 -30.72 22.26 15.92
N MET A 366 -32.00 22.48 15.61
CA MET A 366 -32.52 22.33 14.25
C MET A 366 -31.87 23.32 13.27
N GLU A 367 -31.76 24.60 13.64
CA GLU A 367 -31.13 25.64 12.83
C GLU A 367 -29.63 25.39 12.63
N SER A 368 -28.95 24.77 13.61
CA SER A 368 -27.55 24.33 13.48
C SER A 368 -27.39 23.23 12.43
N LEU A 369 -28.23 22.19 12.47
CA LEU A 369 -28.20 21.11 11.46
C LEU A 369 -28.52 21.63 10.05
N LEU A 370 -29.49 22.54 9.92
CA LEU A 370 -29.78 23.19 8.64
C LEU A 370 -28.64 24.10 8.17
N SER A 371 -27.95 24.79 9.07
CA SER A 371 -26.77 25.60 8.71
C SER A 371 -25.63 24.72 8.19
N ALA A 372 -25.36 23.60 8.86
CA ALA A 372 -24.39 22.60 8.42
C ALA A 372 -24.78 21.91 7.09
N SER A 373 -26.08 21.86 6.77
CA SER A 373 -26.56 21.45 5.45
C SER A 373 -26.30 22.50 4.38
N ALA A 374 -26.42 23.79 4.71
CA ALA A 374 -26.24 24.90 3.77
C ALA A 374 -24.77 25.21 3.45
N ASP A 375 -23.85 24.98 4.39
CA ASP A 375 -22.40 25.12 4.17
C ASP A 375 -21.73 23.85 3.62
N GLY A 376 -22.48 22.73 3.57
CA GLY A 376 -22.03 21.44 3.03
C GLY A 376 -21.22 20.58 4.02
N SER A 377 -21.03 21.02 5.27
CA SER A 377 -20.34 20.23 6.30
C SER A 377 -21.13 18.99 6.77
N MET A 378 -22.44 18.97 6.56
CA MET A 378 -23.29 17.79 6.75
C MET A 378 -24.20 17.59 5.54
N LYS A 379 -24.19 16.39 4.96
CA LYS A 379 -25.04 16.02 3.83
C LYS A 379 -26.24 15.22 4.33
N PHE A 380 -27.44 15.58 3.89
CA PHE A 380 -28.70 14.93 4.28
C PHE A 380 -29.48 14.44 3.07
N THR A 381 -30.25 13.36 3.23
CA THR A 381 -31.10 12.85 2.15
C THR A 381 -32.26 13.80 1.85
N SER A 382 -32.70 13.83 0.59
CA SER A 382 -33.84 14.65 0.17
C SER A 382 -35.09 14.38 1.00
N ALA A 383 -35.37 13.10 1.29
CA ALA A 383 -36.50 12.69 2.13
C ALA A 383 -36.40 13.23 3.57
N ALA A 384 -35.20 13.28 4.16
CA ALA A 384 -35.01 13.80 5.52
C ALA A 384 -35.19 15.32 5.59
N LEU A 385 -34.81 16.05 4.53
CA LEU A 385 -35.07 17.49 4.41
C LEU A 385 -36.57 17.79 4.14
N GLU A 386 -37.24 16.98 3.31
CA GLU A 386 -38.69 17.07 3.08
C GLU A 386 -39.48 16.81 4.36
N ASP A 387 -39.14 15.74 5.11
CA ASP A 387 -39.73 15.44 6.41
C ASP A 387 -39.44 16.56 7.43
N ALA A 388 -38.22 17.12 7.45
CA ALA A 388 -37.89 18.25 8.31
C ALA A 388 -38.78 19.47 8.02
N ASN A 389 -38.98 19.81 6.74
CA ASN A 389 -39.85 20.91 6.34
C ASN A 389 -41.31 20.66 6.74
N PHE A 390 -41.82 19.46 6.44
CA PHE A 390 -43.18 19.06 6.80
C PHE A 390 -43.42 19.17 8.31
N ASN A 391 -42.51 18.62 9.12
CA ASN A 391 -42.63 18.64 10.58
C ASN A 391 -42.51 20.05 11.18
N ILE A 392 -41.79 20.98 10.54
CA ILE A 392 -41.57 22.34 11.04
C ILE A 392 -42.65 23.33 10.60
N ILE A 393 -43.22 23.19 9.40
CA ILE A 393 -44.29 24.07 8.91
C ILE A 393 -45.56 23.97 9.80
N GLU A 394 -45.84 22.83 10.42
CA GLU A 394 -46.95 22.70 11.37
C GLU A 394 -46.68 23.36 12.75
N ILE A 395 -45.45 23.82 13.02
CA ILE A 395 -45.04 24.40 14.30
C ILE A 395 -45.29 25.90 14.29
N GLY A 396 -46.51 26.28 14.69
CA GLY A 396 -46.99 27.67 14.65
C GLY A 396 -46.14 28.70 15.41
N TYR A 397 -45.30 28.28 16.37
CA TYR A 397 -44.37 29.16 17.09
C TYR A 397 -42.94 29.20 16.51
N TYR A 398 -42.61 28.40 15.49
CA TYR A 398 -41.23 28.22 15.02
C TYR A 398 -40.58 29.53 14.56
N ASN A 399 -41.36 30.35 13.85
CA ASN A 399 -40.93 31.64 13.29
C ASN A 399 -41.21 32.84 14.22
N TYR A 400 -41.56 32.62 15.50
CA TYR A 400 -41.71 33.71 16.47
C TYR A 400 -40.35 34.32 16.80
N THR A 401 -40.27 35.65 16.76
CA THR A 401 -39.12 36.41 17.26
C THR A 401 -39.13 36.47 18.80
N ALA A 402 -38.05 36.93 19.43
CA ALA A 402 -38.03 37.17 20.87
C ALA A 402 -39.11 38.17 21.32
N GLU A 403 -39.46 39.14 20.45
CA GLU A 403 -40.53 40.11 20.68
C GLU A 403 -41.91 39.44 20.63
N ASP A 404 -42.16 38.56 19.66
CA ASP A 404 -43.40 37.78 19.59
C ASP A 404 -43.53 36.83 20.80
N GLN A 405 -42.45 36.13 21.16
CA GLN A 405 -42.40 35.21 22.31
C GLN A 405 -42.73 35.91 23.63
N ALA A 406 -42.30 37.16 23.81
CA ALA A 406 -42.61 37.96 24.99
C ALA A 406 -44.11 38.25 25.14
N THR A 407 -44.88 38.26 24.05
CA THR A 407 -46.34 38.50 24.07
C THR A 407 -47.18 37.30 24.50
N VAL A 408 -46.57 36.13 24.70
CA VAL A 408 -47.29 34.87 24.93
C VAL A 408 -47.39 34.53 26.42
N ALA A 409 -48.63 34.42 26.91
CA ALA A 409 -48.92 34.08 28.29
C ALA A 409 -48.71 32.59 28.63
N ASP A 410 -48.37 32.33 29.90
CA ASP A 410 -48.15 31.00 30.51
C ASP A 410 -49.29 29.99 30.26
N THR A 411 -50.53 30.47 30.08
CA THR A 411 -51.68 29.66 29.67
C THR A 411 -51.47 28.85 28.37
N MET A 412 -50.49 29.22 27.54
CA MET A 412 -50.11 28.50 26.31
C MET A 412 -48.91 27.54 26.49
N GLN A 413 -48.36 27.41 27.70
CA GLN A 413 -47.15 26.62 27.96
C GLN A 413 -47.26 25.16 27.50
N ASP A 414 -48.43 24.52 27.65
CA ASP A 414 -48.63 23.14 27.19
C ASP A 414 -48.54 22.99 25.67
N ALA A 415 -48.97 24.01 24.92
CA ALA A 415 -48.85 24.05 23.45
C ALA A 415 -47.39 24.28 23.01
N ILE A 416 -46.66 25.15 23.72
CA ILE A 416 -45.21 25.35 23.51
C ILE A 416 -44.47 24.04 23.79
N ASN A 417 -44.70 23.42 24.95
CA ASN A 417 -44.09 22.14 25.35
C ASN A 417 -44.42 20.99 24.36
N GLN A 418 -45.61 20.99 23.75
CA GLN A 418 -45.98 20.04 22.70
C GLN A 418 -45.16 20.29 21.43
N GLN A 419 -45.07 21.54 20.99
CA GLN A 419 -44.30 21.92 19.81
C GLN A 419 -42.79 21.71 19.98
N THR A 420 -42.21 21.94 21.17
CA THR A 420 -40.82 21.57 21.50
C THR A 420 -40.54 20.08 21.24
N ARG A 421 -41.48 19.19 21.58
CA ARG A 421 -41.34 17.75 21.31
C ARG A 421 -41.40 17.43 19.82
N MET A 422 -42.15 18.21 19.03
CA MET A 422 -42.18 18.07 17.56
C MET A 422 -40.84 18.50 16.94
N ILE A 423 -40.24 19.61 17.39
CA ILE A 423 -38.88 20.01 16.93
C ILE A 423 -37.86 18.91 17.24
N ASN A 424 -37.81 18.40 18.47
CA ASN A 424 -36.86 17.35 18.86
C ASN A 424 -37.05 16.04 18.06
N ALA A 425 -38.28 15.71 17.68
CA ALA A 425 -38.56 14.58 16.79
C ALA A 425 -38.05 14.84 15.36
N ALA A 426 -38.26 16.04 14.82
CA ALA A 426 -37.77 16.46 13.50
C ALA A 426 -36.23 16.47 13.45
N VAL A 427 -35.56 17.01 14.48
CA VAL A 427 -34.09 16.97 14.66
C VAL A 427 -33.58 15.52 14.63
N THR A 428 -34.25 14.61 15.35
CA THR A 428 -33.88 13.19 15.37
C THR A 428 -34.06 12.53 14.00
N ALA A 429 -35.15 12.83 13.30
CA ALA A 429 -35.40 12.33 11.95
C ALA A 429 -34.36 12.84 10.95
N LEU A 430 -34.01 14.13 10.98
CA LEU A 430 -32.98 14.71 10.12
C LEU A 430 -31.60 14.07 10.37
N ARG A 431 -31.20 13.91 11.63
CA ARG A 431 -29.95 13.20 12.00
C ARG A 431 -29.89 11.75 11.50
N ASN A 432 -31.02 11.05 11.46
CA ASN A 432 -31.09 9.68 10.92
C ASN A 432 -30.96 9.65 9.38
N GLY A 433 -31.13 10.78 8.71
CA GLY A 433 -31.01 10.94 7.26
C GLY A 433 -29.68 11.52 6.80
N LEU A 434 -28.59 11.41 7.58
CA LEU A 434 -27.25 11.72 7.06
C LEU A 434 -26.92 10.84 5.86
N ALA A 435 -26.38 11.46 4.81
CA ALA A 435 -25.91 10.79 3.61
C ALA A 435 -24.39 10.62 3.65
N ASP A 436 -23.91 9.41 3.35
CA ASP A 436 -22.47 9.10 3.21
C ASP A 436 -22.10 9.09 1.72
N GLU A 437 -21.14 9.93 1.35
CA GLU A 437 -20.68 10.13 -0.02
C GLU A 437 -19.53 9.17 -0.42
N SER A 438 -18.85 8.56 0.56
CA SER A 438 -17.61 7.78 0.33
C SER A 438 -17.80 6.63 -0.65
N VAL A 439 -18.92 5.91 -0.55
CA VAL A 439 -19.29 4.81 -1.47
C VAL A 439 -19.61 5.34 -2.86
N TYR A 440 -20.20 6.53 -2.97
CA TYR A 440 -20.54 7.16 -4.25
C TYR A 440 -19.30 7.64 -5.00
N GLU A 441 -18.34 8.29 -4.32
CA GLU A 441 -17.07 8.69 -4.92
C GLU A 441 -16.25 7.47 -5.39
N ALA A 442 -16.13 6.44 -4.56
CA ALA A 442 -15.48 5.19 -4.93
C ALA A 442 -16.14 4.52 -6.15
N ASN A 443 -17.48 4.57 -6.23
CA ASN A 443 -18.23 4.04 -7.36
C ASN A 443 -18.12 4.89 -8.64
N GLN A 444 -18.04 6.21 -8.54
CA GLN A 444 -17.74 7.07 -9.70
C GLN A 444 -16.35 6.75 -10.29
N PHE A 445 -15.33 6.62 -9.44
CA PHE A 445 -14.00 6.21 -9.87
C PHE A 445 -13.99 4.79 -10.48
N LYS A 446 -14.74 3.86 -9.90
CA LYS A 446 -14.91 2.50 -10.45
C LYS A 446 -15.51 2.51 -11.85
N VAL A 447 -16.49 3.39 -12.14
CA VAL A 447 -17.16 3.49 -13.46
C VAL A 447 -16.23 4.02 -14.56
N SER A 448 -15.26 4.88 -14.22
CA SER A 448 -14.27 5.38 -15.18
C SER A 448 -13.13 4.39 -15.44
N THR A 449 -12.93 3.41 -14.57
CA THR A 449 -11.83 2.43 -14.60
C THR A 449 -12.27 0.99 -14.92
N LEU A 450 -13.53 0.79 -15.35
CA LEU A 450 -14.06 -0.53 -15.71
C LEU A 450 -13.25 -1.18 -16.83
N ASN A 451 -12.84 -2.43 -16.61
CA ASN A 451 -12.20 -3.24 -17.64
C ASN A 451 -13.21 -3.60 -18.75
N ALA A 452 -12.87 -3.27 -20.01
CA ALA A 452 -13.66 -3.57 -21.20
C ALA A 452 -13.75 -5.06 -21.53
N ASP A 453 -12.83 -5.87 -21.00
CA ASP A 453 -12.88 -7.33 -21.04
C ASP A 453 -13.61 -7.94 -19.83
N ALA A 454 -14.13 -7.13 -18.90
CA ALA A 454 -14.96 -7.62 -17.79
C ALA A 454 -16.44 -7.17 -17.93
N TYR A 455 -16.67 -5.98 -18.48
CA TYR A 455 -17.99 -5.37 -18.58
C TYR A 455 -18.19 -4.70 -19.94
N ASN A 456 -19.44 -4.64 -20.40
CA ASN A 456 -19.84 -3.69 -21.43
C ASN A 456 -19.84 -2.27 -20.85
N VAL A 457 -18.66 -1.64 -20.84
CA VAL A 457 -18.40 -0.34 -20.23
C VAL A 457 -19.38 0.73 -20.71
N ALA A 458 -19.70 0.76 -22.01
CA ALA A 458 -20.63 1.72 -22.57
C ALA A 458 -22.07 1.54 -22.04
N ALA A 459 -22.52 0.30 -21.84
CA ALA A 459 -23.83 0.03 -21.26
C ALA A 459 -23.88 0.39 -19.76
N VAL A 460 -22.84 0.04 -18.99
CA VAL A 460 -22.75 0.40 -17.56
C VAL A 460 -22.70 1.92 -17.37
N GLN A 461 -21.83 2.61 -18.12
CA GLN A 461 -21.75 4.06 -18.10
C GLN A 461 -23.07 4.72 -18.51
N SER A 462 -23.73 4.21 -19.55
CA SER A 462 -25.04 4.73 -19.99
C SER A 462 -26.13 4.52 -18.95
N ALA A 463 -26.10 3.43 -18.18
CA ALA A 463 -27.11 3.12 -17.15
C ALA A 463 -27.05 4.06 -15.95
N VAL A 464 -25.85 4.56 -15.60
CA VAL A 464 -25.66 5.55 -14.53
C VAL A 464 -25.60 7.00 -15.02
N SER A 465 -25.40 7.22 -16.33
CA SER A 465 -25.33 8.57 -16.91
C SER A 465 -26.65 9.32 -16.74
N GLY A 466 -26.58 10.52 -16.16
CA GLY A 466 -27.76 11.36 -15.92
C GLY A 466 -28.57 11.00 -14.68
N ILE A 467 -28.12 10.06 -13.83
CA ILE A 467 -28.64 9.96 -12.46
C ILE A 467 -28.19 11.21 -11.70
N ASN A 468 -29.15 12.05 -11.36
CA ASN A 468 -28.91 13.25 -10.58
C ASN A 468 -29.03 12.94 -9.09
N VAL A 469 -27.90 12.96 -8.37
CA VAL A 469 -27.87 12.68 -6.92
C VAL A 469 -28.21 13.90 -6.07
N GLU A 470 -28.26 15.11 -6.63
CA GLU A 470 -28.55 16.36 -5.91
C GLU A 470 -29.94 16.90 -6.24
N THR A 471 -30.81 17.04 -5.25
CA THR A 471 -32.16 17.60 -5.44
C THR A 471 -32.35 18.86 -4.58
N PRO A 472 -32.84 19.99 -5.14
CA PRO A 472 -33.15 21.17 -4.33
C PRO A 472 -34.42 20.93 -3.52
N VAL A 473 -34.31 21.06 -2.19
CA VAL A 473 -35.42 20.91 -1.23
C VAL A 473 -35.63 22.22 -0.47
N GLU A 474 -36.88 22.70 -0.42
CA GLU A 474 -37.23 23.89 0.35
C GLU A 474 -37.56 23.50 1.81
N VAL A 475 -36.87 24.12 2.78
CA VAL A 475 -37.12 23.95 4.23
C VAL A 475 -37.32 25.33 4.86
N ASN A 476 -38.51 25.58 5.42
CA ASN A 476 -38.91 26.85 6.04
C ASN A 476 -38.58 28.10 5.19
N GLY A 477 -38.79 28.02 3.86
CA GLY A 477 -38.56 29.13 2.92
C GLY A 477 -37.12 29.32 2.42
N ASN A 478 -36.17 28.48 2.85
CA ASN A 478 -34.80 28.43 2.34
C ASN A 478 -34.59 27.15 1.50
N VAL A 479 -33.73 27.20 0.48
CA VAL A 479 -33.45 26.04 -0.39
C VAL A 479 -32.12 25.40 0.01
N TYR A 480 -32.14 24.08 0.18
CA TYR A 480 -31.01 23.23 0.55
C TYR A 480 -30.79 22.13 -0.50
N THR A 481 -29.61 21.53 -0.54
CA THR A 481 -29.32 20.37 -1.39
C THR A 481 -29.56 19.08 -0.62
N GLY A 482 -30.51 18.26 -1.09
CA GLY A 482 -30.70 16.89 -0.62
C GLY A 482 -29.97 15.89 -1.52
N TYR A 483 -29.42 14.84 -0.92
CA TYR A 483 -28.55 13.87 -1.60
C TYR A 483 -29.19 12.47 -1.69
N ASP A 484 -29.08 11.81 -2.84
CA ASP A 484 -29.60 10.46 -3.12
C ASP A 484 -28.50 9.56 -3.75
N TYR A 485 -27.45 9.31 -2.98
CA TYR A 485 -26.33 8.46 -3.39
C TYR A 485 -26.72 6.99 -3.56
N ASP A 486 -27.66 6.50 -2.76
CA ASP A 486 -28.11 5.09 -2.78
C ASP A 486 -28.75 4.71 -4.11
N ASN A 487 -29.49 5.62 -4.73
CA ASN A 487 -30.07 5.42 -6.06
C ASN A 487 -28.98 5.23 -7.14
N TYR A 488 -27.91 6.03 -7.12
CA TYR A 488 -26.75 5.82 -8.00
C TYR A 488 -26.05 4.49 -7.71
N ASN A 489 -25.78 4.19 -6.44
CA ASN A 489 -25.08 2.97 -6.01
C ASN A 489 -25.86 1.70 -6.39
N MET A 490 -27.18 1.70 -6.20
CA MET A 490 -28.07 0.61 -6.60
C MET A 490 -28.13 0.45 -8.12
N ALA A 491 -28.28 1.55 -8.87
CA ALA A 491 -28.29 1.51 -10.32
C ALA A 491 -26.97 0.99 -10.90
N LEU A 492 -25.82 1.40 -10.33
CA LEU A 492 -24.52 0.85 -10.70
C LEU A 492 -24.40 -0.64 -10.37
N GLY A 493 -24.84 -1.06 -9.18
CA GLY A 493 -24.85 -2.46 -8.78
C GLY A 493 -25.61 -3.33 -9.77
N THR A 494 -26.85 -2.95 -10.11
CA THR A 494 -27.65 -3.60 -11.15
C THR A 494 -26.94 -3.58 -12.51
N ALA A 495 -26.41 -2.43 -12.94
CA ALA A 495 -25.74 -2.31 -14.23
C ALA A 495 -24.51 -3.23 -14.34
N LEU A 496 -23.70 -3.36 -13.30
CA LEU A 496 -22.55 -4.29 -13.26
C LEU A 496 -23.01 -5.76 -13.32
N THR A 497 -24.07 -6.13 -12.61
CA THR A 497 -24.62 -7.49 -12.63
C THR A 497 -25.31 -7.85 -13.95
N GLU A 498 -25.89 -6.89 -14.67
CA GLU A 498 -26.58 -7.12 -15.95
C GLU A 498 -25.68 -7.01 -17.18
N ASN A 499 -24.49 -6.40 -17.06
CA ASN A 499 -23.62 -6.06 -18.20
C ASN A 499 -22.17 -6.56 -18.05
N TRP A 500 -21.93 -7.58 -17.23
CA TRP A 500 -20.66 -8.33 -17.28
C TRP A 500 -20.59 -9.21 -18.54
N ILE A 501 -19.38 -9.56 -18.95
CA ILE A 501 -19.15 -10.38 -20.15
C ILE A 501 -18.86 -11.83 -19.73
N PRO A 502 -19.72 -12.80 -20.07
CA PRO A 502 -19.51 -14.20 -19.72
C PRO A 502 -18.51 -14.88 -20.65
N TYR A 503 -17.59 -15.65 -20.08
CA TYR A 503 -16.60 -16.44 -20.80
C TYR A 503 -16.74 -17.93 -20.55
N THR A 504 -16.52 -18.72 -21.60
CA THR A 504 -16.44 -20.18 -21.55
C THR A 504 -14.98 -20.64 -21.61
N ILE A 505 -14.73 -21.86 -21.14
CA ILE A 505 -13.39 -22.46 -21.09
C ILE A 505 -13.44 -23.83 -21.77
N LEU A 506 -12.54 -24.02 -22.74
CA LEU A 506 -12.34 -25.26 -23.49
C LEU A 506 -10.99 -25.89 -23.13
N VAL A 507 -10.98 -27.18 -22.86
CA VAL A 507 -9.78 -28.02 -22.70
C VAL A 507 -9.76 -29.07 -23.83
N MET A 508 -8.61 -29.26 -24.46
CA MET A 508 -8.39 -30.21 -25.55
C MET A 508 -7.29 -31.20 -25.15
N ASP A 509 -7.50 -32.48 -25.41
CA ASP A 509 -6.49 -33.53 -25.20
C ASP A 509 -5.47 -33.63 -26.36
N GLN A 510 -4.63 -34.67 -26.36
CA GLN A 510 -3.71 -34.92 -27.47
C GLN A 510 -4.41 -35.42 -28.75
N ALA A 511 -5.55 -36.11 -28.65
CA ALA A 511 -6.32 -36.58 -29.79
C ALA A 511 -7.03 -35.44 -30.54
N GLY A 512 -7.27 -34.32 -29.86
CA GLY A 512 -8.09 -33.19 -30.31
C GLY A 512 -9.56 -33.34 -29.92
N ASP A 513 -9.87 -34.14 -28.90
CA ASP A 513 -11.21 -34.24 -28.32
C ASP A 513 -11.43 -33.04 -27.37
N GLU A 514 -12.64 -32.44 -27.43
CA GLU A 514 -13.01 -31.17 -26.80
C GLU A 514 -13.79 -31.38 -25.49
N TYR A 515 -13.35 -30.71 -24.42
CA TYR A 515 -13.92 -30.78 -23.07
C TYR A 515 -14.19 -29.38 -22.51
N TRP A 516 -15.45 -29.03 -22.30
CA TRP A 516 -15.86 -27.74 -21.78
C TRP A 516 -15.97 -27.76 -20.25
N VAL A 517 -15.49 -26.72 -19.57
CA VAL A 517 -15.45 -26.66 -18.10
C VAL A 517 -16.82 -26.37 -17.50
N VAL A 518 -17.16 -27.08 -16.43
CA VAL A 518 -18.34 -26.89 -15.59
C VAL A 518 -17.87 -26.60 -14.16
N ASP A 519 -18.43 -25.59 -13.51
CA ASP A 519 -18.32 -25.35 -12.07
C ASP A 519 -19.40 -26.18 -11.36
N ASP A 520 -18.98 -27.09 -10.48
CA ASP A 520 -19.87 -27.98 -9.73
C ASP A 520 -20.53 -27.28 -8.51
N GLY A 521 -20.12 -26.03 -8.21
CA GLY A 521 -20.70 -25.16 -7.18
C GLY A 521 -20.17 -25.39 -5.77
N ASP A 522 -19.17 -26.24 -5.60
CA ASP A 522 -18.46 -26.50 -4.34
C ASP A 522 -16.97 -26.10 -4.36
N GLY A 523 -16.53 -25.44 -5.44
CA GLY A 523 -15.14 -25.08 -5.69
C GLY A 523 -14.35 -26.13 -6.47
N THR A 524 -15.01 -27.18 -6.97
CA THR A 524 -14.43 -28.13 -7.92
C THR A 524 -14.99 -27.94 -9.33
N PHE A 525 -14.23 -28.41 -10.33
CA PHE A 525 -14.53 -28.22 -11.74
C PHE A 525 -14.57 -29.56 -12.48
N SER A 526 -15.58 -29.77 -13.29
CA SER A 526 -15.80 -30.97 -14.10
C SER A 526 -15.89 -30.63 -15.60
N TYR A 527 -16.13 -31.65 -16.44
CA TYR A 527 -16.13 -31.53 -17.89
C TYR A 527 -17.43 -31.98 -18.55
N THR A 528 -17.79 -31.30 -19.63
CA THR A 528 -18.90 -31.66 -20.52
C THR A 528 -18.45 -31.68 -21.99
N ASP A 529 -19.13 -32.45 -22.84
CA ASP A 529 -18.84 -32.63 -24.26
C ASP A 529 -19.46 -31.52 -25.15
N THR A 530 -20.11 -30.53 -24.54
CA THR A 530 -20.94 -29.55 -25.24
C THR A 530 -20.94 -28.19 -24.55
N GLU A 531 -20.41 -27.16 -25.25
CA GLU A 531 -20.33 -25.76 -24.79
C GLU A 531 -21.61 -25.24 -24.11
N ARG A 532 -22.79 -25.61 -24.64
CA ARG A 532 -24.09 -25.21 -24.10
C ARG A 532 -24.34 -25.62 -22.63
N ASN A 533 -23.62 -26.64 -22.14
CA ASN A 533 -23.72 -27.13 -20.77
C ASN A 533 -22.53 -26.68 -19.91
N ALA A 534 -21.60 -25.89 -20.46
CA ALA A 534 -20.48 -25.30 -19.72
C ALA A 534 -20.97 -24.25 -18.72
N SER A 535 -20.13 -23.95 -17.72
CA SER A 535 -20.34 -22.77 -16.87
C SER A 535 -19.84 -21.50 -17.56
N GLU A 536 -20.53 -20.39 -17.29
CA GLU A 536 -20.09 -19.05 -17.66
C GLU A 536 -19.25 -18.46 -16.51
N PHE A 537 -18.04 -18.02 -16.81
CA PHE A 537 -17.07 -17.48 -15.85
C PHE A 537 -16.83 -15.99 -16.09
N HIS A 538 -16.67 -15.23 -15.01
CA HIS A 538 -16.40 -13.79 -15.05
C HIS A 538 -14.90 -13.50 -15.16
N TYR A 539 -14.57 -12.32 -15.68
CA TYR A 539 -13.18 -11.87 -15.76
C TYR A 539 -12.59 -11.74 -14.35
N GLY A 540 -11.52 -12.49 -14.09
CA GLY A 540 -10.84 -12.57 -12.80
C GLY A 540 -11.13 -13.82 -11.97
N ASP A 541 -12.12 -14.65 -12.36
CA ASP A 541 -12.43 -15.90 -11.66
C ASP A 541 -11.25 -16.88 -11.72
N SER A 542 -10.93 -17.52 -10.59
CA SER A 542 -9.84 -18.50 -10.48
C SER A 542 -10.37 -19.91 -10.73
N VAL A 543 -9.93 -20.53 -11.82
CA VAL A 543 -10.36 -21.88 -12.24
C VAL A 543 -9.18 -22.84 -12.23
N THR A 544 -9.39 -24.07 -11.77
CA THR A 544 -8.40 -25.16 -11.77
C THR A 544 -8.89 -26.32 -12.63
N VAL A 545 -8.24 -26.56 -13.76
CA VAL A 545 -8.57 -27.67 -14.67
C VAL A 545 -7.66 -28.87 -14.42
N GLN A 546 -8.19 -30.08 -14.40
CA GLN A 546 -7.43 -31.33 -14.25
C GLN A 546 -7.26 -32.04 -15.59
N ASN A 547 -6.18 -32.82 -15.78
CA ASN A 547 -5.95 -33.51 -17.05
C ASN A 547 -7.14 -34.44 -17.43
N PRO A 548 -7.84 -34.22 -18.57
CA PRO A 548 -9.06 -34.97 -18.92
C PRO A 548 -8.82 -36.47 -19.13
N ASP A 549 -7.60 -36.89 -19.49
CA ASP A 549 -7.25 -38.31 -19.63
C ASP A 549 -7.01 -39.02 -18.29
N GLY A 550 -6.70 -38.27 -17.23
CA GLY A 550 -6.40 -38.81 -15.91
C GLY A 550 -5.82 -37.77 -14.94
N SER A 551 -6.52 -37.53 -13.83
CA SER A 551 -6.20 -36.50 -12.81
C SER A 551 -4.81 -36.59 -12.17
N ASP A 552 -4.14 -37.75 -12.28
CA ASP A 552 -2.80 -37.99 -11.72
C ASP A 552 -1.69 -37.91 -12.80
N GLU A 553 -2.05 -37.88 -14.10
CA GLU A 553 -1.09 -37.85 -15.21
C GLU A 553 -0.59 -36.43 -15.47
N ARG A 554 0.72 -36.23 -15.36
CA ARG A 554 1.38 -34.95 -15.64
C ARG A 554 1.51 -34.72 -17.14
N CYS A 555 1.00 -33.60 -17.62
CA CYS A 555 1.13 -33.18 -19.01
C CYS A 555 1.70 -31.75 -19.10
N ALA A 556 2.15 -31.37 -20.29
CA ALA A 556 2.41 -29.96 -20.59
C ALA A 556 1.08 -29.32 -21.00
N TRP A 557 0.72 -28.25 -20.30
CA TRP A 557 -0.45 -27.42 -20.55
C TRP A 557 -0.05 -26.23 -21.42
N ILE A 558 -0.86 -25.92 -22.43
CA ILE A 558 -0.75 -24.73 -23.26
C ILE A 558 -2.09 -24.00 -23.15
N SER A 559 -2.08 -22.72 -22.79
CA SER A 559 -3.30 -21.90 -22.78
C SER A 559 -3.24 -20.77 -23.80
N TYR A 560 -4.39 -20.52 -24.43
CA TYR A 560 -4.68 -19.46 -25.38
C TYR A 560 -5.92 -18.71 -24.86
N VAL A 561 -5.87 -17.38 -24.84
CA VAL A 561 -6.96 -16.55 -24.31
C VAL A 561 -7.26 -15.43 -25.31
N TYR A 562 -8.54 -15.25 -25.62
CA TYR A 562 -9.05 -14.20 -26.49
C TYR A 562 -10.34 -13.59 -25.92
N THR A 563 -10.65 -12.36 -26.32
CA THR A 563 -11.92 -11.68 -26.02
C THR A 563 -12.51 -11.17 -27.33
N ASP A 564 -13.80 -10.84 -27.38
CA ASP A 564 -14.41 -10.22 -28.56
C ASP A 564 -13.77 -8.86 -28.94
N ASN A 565 -13.01 -8.26 -28.02
CA ASN A 565 -12.27 -7.00 -28.23
C ASN A 565 -10.85 -7.21 -28.81
N LEU A 566 -10.32 -8.44 -28.78
CA LEU A 566 -8.99 -8.79 -29.28
C LEU A 566 -9.11 -9.39 -30.69
N GLU A 567 -8.40 -8.82 -31.68
CA GLU A 567 -8.27 -9.49 -32.98
C GLU A 567 -7.60 -10.87 -32.81
N PRO A 568 -8.03 -11.92 -33.53
CA PRO A 568 -7.67 -13.32 -33.26
C PRO A 568 -6.23 -13.74 -33.61
N ASP A 569 -5.29 -12.79 -33.70
CA ASP A 569 -3.89 -13.01 -34.12
C ASP A 569 -2.86 -12.80 -32.97
N VAL A 570 -3.30 -12.72 -31.71
CA VAL A 570 -2.41 -12.58 -30.54
C VAL A 570 -1.97 -13.94 -29.98
N ASN A 571 -0.72 -14.35 -30.24
CA ASN A 571 -0.16 -15.62 -29.73
C ASN A 571 0.08 -15.60 -28.20
N ASN A 572 -0.99 -15.76 -27.42
CA ASN A 572 -0.90 -16.04 -25.99
C ASN A 572 -0.50 -17.51 -25.77
N LYS A 573 0.58 -17.75 -25.02
CA LYS A 573 1.01 -19.08 -24.56
C LYS A 573 1.63 -19.02 -23.16
N TYR A 574 0.82 -19.29 -22.14
CA TYR A 574 1.36 -19.71 -20.85
C TYR A 574 1.56 -21.23 -20.86
N GLN A 575 2.59 -21.69 -20.16
CA GLN A 575 2.92 -23.10 -20.07
C GLN A 575 3.17 -23.53 -18.63
N TYR A 576 2.57 -24.66 -18.30
CA TYR A 576 2.65 -25.29 -17.00
C TYR A 576 2.86 -26.80 -17.17
N PHE A 577 3.56 -27.44 -16.23
CA PHE A 577 3.84 -28.89 -16.29
C PHE A 577 3.44 -29.59 -15.00
N GLY A 578 2.20 -30.05 -14.97
CA GLY A 578 1.51 -30.61 -13.82
C GLY A 578 0.36 -31.52 -14.23
N SER A 579 -0.30 -32.15 -13.27
CA SER A 579 -1.51 -32.95 -13.48
C SER A 579 -2.81 -32.11 -13.49
N GLU A 580 -2.71 -30.88 -12.99
CA GLU A 580 -3.73 -29.84 -13.01
C GLU A 580 -3.10 -28.50 -13.43
N TYR A 581 -3.93 -27.50 -13.75
CA TYR A 581 -3.52 -26.15 -14.10
C TYR A 581 -4.52 -25.12 -13.57
N THR A 582 -4.06 -24.23 -12.69
CA THR A 582 -4.86 -23.11 -12.14
C THR A 582 -4.53 -21.81 -12.87
N PHE A 583 -5.56 -21.05 -13.25
CA PHE A 583 -5.43 -19.75 -13.92
C PHE A 583 -6.62 -18.84 -13.57
N ASN A 584 -6.44 -17.54 -13.79
CA ASN A 584 -7.54 -16.57 -13.72
C ASN A 584 -8.12 -16.35 -15.11
N VAL A 585 -9.45 -16.38 -15.22
CA VAL A 585 -10.18 -16.12 -16.47
C VAL A 585 -9.92 -14.68 -16.92
N ARG A 586 -9.58 -14.50 -18.20
CA ARG A 586 -9.30 -13.19 -18.82
C ARG A 586 -9.96 -13.03 -20.20
N GLY A 587 -10.95 -13.86 -20.48
CA GLY A 587 -11.52 -14.05 -21.80
C GLY A 587 -11.90 -15.51 -22.05
N TYR A 588 -12.42 -15.79 -23.24
CA TYR A 588 -12.55 -17.15 -23.76
C TYR A 588 -11.20 -17.83 -23.69
N THR A 589 -11.14 -18.97 -23.00
CA THR A 589 -9.88 -19.64 -22.69
C THR A 589 -9.87 -21.03 -23.28
N GLU A 590 -8.98 -21.24 -24.26
CA GLU A 590 -8.68 -22.55 -24.83
C GLU A 590 -7.41 -23.11 -24.19
N ILE A 591 -7.41 -24.40 -23.90
CA ILE A 591 -6.31 -25.10 -23.24
C ILE A 591 -6.03 -26.39 -24.01
N SER A 592 -4.77 -26.76 -24.21
CA SER A 592 -4.38 -28.03 -24.85
C SER A 592 -3.34 -28.78 -24.01
N THR A 593 -3.43 -30.11 -23.99
CA THR A 593 -2.49 -30.98 -23.24
C THR A 593 -1.62 -31.84 -24.15
N THR A 594 -0.50 -32.33 -23.61
CA THR A 594 0.35 -33.37 -24.25
C THR A 594 0.18 -34.75 -23.59
N SER A 595 -0.93 -34.96 -22.90
CA SER A 595 -1.26 -36.19 -22.17
C SER A 595 -1.43 -37.39 -23.12
N GLY A 596 -1.28 -38.63 -22.64
CA GLY A 596 -1.40 -39.86 -23.45
C GLY A 596 -0.15 -40.21 -24.27
N ALA A 597 0.72 -39.25 -24.57
CA ALA A 597 1.95 -39.48 -25.34
C ALA A 597 2.99 -40.33 -24.59
N GLU A 598 3.02 -40.28 -23.25
CA GLU A 598 3.94 -41.08 -22.43
C GLU A 598 3.58 -42.59 -22.44
N ALA A 599 2.32 -42.93 -22.80
CA ALA A 599 1.81 -44.29 -22.84
C ALA A 599 2.01 -45.00 -24.22
N ASP A 600 2.22 -44.26 -25.32
CA ASP A 600 2.46 -44.87 -26.64
C ASP A 600 3.91 -45.34 -26.81
N THR A 601 4.13 -46.63 -26.56
CA THR A 601 5.41 -47.33 -26.75
C THR A 601 6.00 -47.28 -28.19
N ALA A 602 5.27 -46.77 -29.19
CA ALA A 602 5.78 -46.54 -30.54
C ALA A 602 6.47 -45.16 -30.73
N LEU A 603 6.35 -44.26 -29.76
CA LEU A 603 7.00 -42.94 -29.75
C LEU A 603 8.30 -42.97 -28.94
N GLN A 604 9.18 -42.00 -29.17
CA GLN A 604 10.44 -41.80 -28.44
C GLN A 604 10.40 -40.40 -27.82
N LYS A 605 10.95 -40.27 -26.61
CA LYS A 605 10.96 -39.02 -25.83
C LYS A 605 12.16 -38.16 -26.22
N VAL A 606 11.90 -36.94 -26.68
CA VAL A 606 12.94 -35.95 -27.01
C VAL A 606 12.78 -34.75 -26.08
N THR A 607 13.72 -34.58 -25.15
CA THR A 607 13.71 -33.50 -24.15
C THR A 607 14.71 -32.42 -24.55
N PHE A 608 14.26 -31.17 -24.64
CA PHE A 608 15.08 -30.01 -25.00
C PHE A 608 15.45 -29.22 -23.74
N PHE A 609 16.72 -28.85 -23.60
CA PHE A 609 17.29 -28.15 -22.45
C PHE A 609 17.93 -26.82 -22.87
N LEU A 610 17.78 -25.78 -22.07
CA LEU A 610 18.39 -24.48 -22.31
C LEU A 610 19.91 -24.49 -22.08
N SER A 611 20.62 -23.80 -22.97
CA SER A 611 21.99 -23.32 -22.80
C SER A 611 22.07 -21.85 -23.20
N LEU A 612 22.92 -21.08 -22.53
CA LEU A 612 23.17 -19.65 -22.80
C LEU A 612 24.66 -19.47 -23.03
N ASP A 613 25.05 -18.93 -24.19
CA ASP A 613 26.44 -18.74 -24.62
C ASP A 613 27.35 -19.97 -24.37
N GLY A 614 26.82 -21.17 -24.65
CA GLY A 614 27.50 -22.46 -24.46
C GLY A 614 27.45 -23.03 -23.05
N VAL A 615 26.77 -22.38 -22.10
CA VAL A 615 26.62 -22.84 -20.70
C VAL A 615 25.26 -23.53 -20.47
N PRO A 616 25.23 -24.86 -20.24
CA PRO A 616 23.98 -25.59 -19.97
C PRO A 616 23.32 -25.18 -18.66
N THR A 617 22.02 -24.84 -18.68
CA THR A 617 21.30 -24.35 -17.49
C THR A 617 20.43 -25.41 -16.81
N ASN A 618 20.49 -26.68 -17.24
CA ASN A 618 19.67 -27.83 -16.80
C ASN A 618 18.13 -27.69 -16.95
N LYS A 619 17.62 -26.49 -17.23
CA LYS A 619 16.22 -26.15 -17.46
C LYS A 619 15.69 -26.82 -18.74
N VAL A 620 14.58 -27.56 -18.63
CA VAL A 620 13.83 -28.07 -19.79
C VAL A 620 13.06 -26.90 -20.44
N ILE A 621 13.07 -26.83 -21.77
CA ILE A 621 12.30 -25.83 -22.54
C ILE A 621 11.16 -26.44 -23.37
N ASP A 622 11.29 -27.71 -23.76
CA ASP A 622 10.28 -28.45 -24.52
C ASP A 622 10.45 -29.96 -24.33
N VAL A 623 9.36 -30.73 -24.48
CA VAL A 623 9.36 -32.19 -24.51
C VAL A 623 8.47 -32.65 -25.66
N GLN A 624 9.04 -33.42 -26.58
CA GLN A 624 8.36 -33.88 -27.79
C GLN A 624 8.35 -35.41 -27.84
N TYR A 625 7.24 -35.96 -28.33
CA TYR A 625 7.07 -37.41 -28.56
C TYR A 625 6.94 -37.70 -30.04
N ALA A 626 7.87 -38.49 -30.60
CA ALA A 626 7.94 -38.72 -32.03
C ALA A 626 8.47 -40.11 -32.38
N LYS A 627 8.01 -40.66 -33.52
CA LYS A 627 8.46 -41.97 -34.01
C LYS A 627 9.95 -41.95 -34.35
N ASN A 628 10.66 -43.03 -34.07
CA ASN A 628 12.07 -43.16 -34.40
C ASN A 628 12.32 -42.91 -35.90
N GLY A 629 13.31 -42.06 -36.23
CA GLY A 629 13.61 -41.61 -37.58
C GLY A 629 12.80 -40.41 -38.09
N ALA A 630 11.82 -39.92 -37.35
CA ALA A 630 11.12 -38.67 -37.65
C ALA A 630 12.05 -37.45 -37.58
N THR A 631 11.57 -36.31 -38.09
CA THR A 631 12.32 -35.03 -38.06
C THR A 631 11.49 -33.96 -37.37
N ILE A 632 11.98 -33.52 -36.22
CA ILE A 632 11.46 -32.40 -35.46
C ILE A 632 12.12 -31.12 -36.01
N ARG A 633 11.34 -30.05 -36.17
CA ARG A 633 11.84 -28.76 -36.69
C ARG A 633 11.85 -27.73 -35.58
N ALA A 634 12.92 -26.93 -35.48
CA ALA A 634 13.05 -25.91 -34.45
C ALA A 634 11.93 -24.86 -34.45
N ASN A 635 11.37 -24.53 -35.61
CA ASN A 635 10.23 -23.62 -35.72
C ASN A 635 8.89 -24.23 -35.25
N ASN A 636 8.85 -25.54 -34.99
CA ASN A 636 7.72 -26.25 -34.38
C ASN A 636 7.98 -26.57 -32.89
N LEU A 637 9.20 -26.30 -32.40
CA LEU A 637 9.57 -26.48 -31.00
C LEU A 637 9.21 -25.25 -30.19
N ASN A 638 8.90 -25.48 -28.93
CA ASN A 638 8.69 -24.44 -27.95
C ASN A 638 10.03 -23.92 -27.40
N LEU A 639 10.71 -23.10 -28.21
CA LEU A 639 12.02 -22.56 -27.87
C LEU A 639 11.95 -21.13 -27.33
N TYR A 640 10.84 -20.42 -27.61
CA TYR A 640 10.67 -19.03 -27.26
C TYR A 640 10.20 -18.86 -25.79
N TYR A 641 11.07 -19.22 -24.85
CA TYR A 641 11.13 -18.44 -23.62
C TYR A 641 11.43 -16.98 -23.99
N ASN A 642 10.89 -16.02 -23.23
CA ASN A 642 11.40 -14.65 -23.28
C ASN A 642 12.83 -14.64 -22.72
N LEU A 643 13.80 -14.79 -23.62
CA LEU A 643 15.24 -14.57 -23.41
C LEU A 643 15.62 -13.33 -24.24
N PRO A 644 15.59 -12.12 -23.65
CA PRO A 644 15.97 -10.89 -24.34
C PRO A 644 17.38 -10.97 -24.90
N PHE A 645 17.62 -10.50 -26.13
CA PHE A 645 18.95 -10.39 -26.76
C PHE A 645 19.71 -11.72 -26.91
N TYR A 646 19.00 -12.85 -26.88
CA TYR A 646 19.52 -14.20 -27.07
C TYR A 646 18.82 -14.87 -28.25
N GLU A 647 19.55 -15.15 -29.34
CA GLU A 647 19.02 -15.89 -30.48
C GLU A 647 19.31 -17.38 -30.38
N VAL A 648 18.39 -18.21 -30.86
CA VAL A 648 18.60 -19.66 -30.88
C VAL A 648 19.66 -20.03 -31.93
N ASP A 649 20.85 -20.40 -31.45
CA ASP A 649 22.02 -20.62 -32.28
C ASP A 649 22.16 -22.10 -32.66
N THR A 650 22.54 -22.96 -31.72
CA THR A 650 22.94 -24.34 -32.05
C THR A 650 22.27 -25.38 -31.16
N PHE A 651 21.80 -26.46 -31.78
CA PHE A 651 21.23 -27.63 -31.12
C PHE A 651 22.32 -28.69 -31.00
N TYR A 652 22.59 -29.17 -29.79
CA TYR A 652 23.55 -30.22 -29.50
C TYR A 652 22.87 -31.45 -28.91
N ASN A 653 23.41 -32.64 -29.14
CA ASN A 653 23.08 -33.80 -28.32
C ASN A 653 23.76 -33.62 -26.95
N ARG A 654 22.98 -33.56 -25.88
CA ARG A 654 23.48 -33.24 -24.53
C ARG A 654 24.44 -34.31 -23.97
N ALA A 655 24.42 -35.53 -24.51
CA ALA A 655 25.28 -36.62 -24.04
C ALA A 655 26.73 -36.53 -24.54
N ASP A 656 26.96 -35.96 -25.73
CA ASP A 656 28.26 -35.95 -26.42
C ASP A 656 28.63 -34.60 -27.05
N MET A 657 27.79 -33.58 -26.90
CA MET A 657 27.91 -32.24 -27.49
C MET A 657 28.01 -32.25 -29.04
N SER A 658 27.54 -33.29 -29.72
CA SER A 658 27.49 -33.31 -31.19
C SER A 658 26.39 -32.40 -31.73
N VAL A 659 26.69 -31.61 -32.77
CA VAL A 659 25.72 -30.68 -33.38
C VAL A 659 24.62 -31.45 -34.12
N LEU A 660 23.37 -31.19 -33.73
CA LEU A 660 22.15 -31.73 -34.33
C LEU A 660 21.53 -30.77 -35.36
N GLY A 661 21.78 -29.46 -35.25
CA GLY A 661 21.29 -28.45 -36.18
C GLY A 661 21.61 -27.03 -35.73
N LYS A 662 21.36 -26.04 -36.59
CA LYS A 662 21.65 -24.61 -36.32
C LYS A 662 20.47 -23.70 -36.74
N GLY A 663 20.22 -22.66 -35.95
CA GLY A 663 19.24 -21.60 -36.12
C GLY A 663 17.80 -22.02 -35.85
N SER A 664 16.89 -21.05 -35.87
CA SER A 664 15.43 -21.21 -35.73
C SER A 664 14.77 -22.15 -36.77
N ARG A 665 15.52 -22.65 -37.75
CA ARG A 665 15.09 -23.60 -38.78
C ARG A 665 15.81 -24.96 -38.73
N ALA A 666 16.50 -25.26 -37.63
CA ALA A 666 17.17 -26.54 -37.43
C ALA A 666 16.22 -27.74 -37.59
N GLN A 667 16.76 -28.87 -38.06
CA GLN A 667 16.02 -30.11 -38.30
C GLN A 667 16.66 -31.24 -37.49
N ILE A 668 16.09 -31.52 -36.31
CA ILE A 668 16.57 -32.54 -35.38
C ILE A 668 15.96 -33.89 -35.79
N LYS A 669 16.80 -34.86 -36.11
CA LYS A 669 16.36 -36.22 -36.44
C LYS A 669 16.30 -37.09 -35.20
N VAL A 670 15.13 -37.67 -34.94
CA VAL A 670 14.87 -38.54 -33.79
C VAL A 670 15.59 -39.88 -33.98
N ASN A 671 16.35 -40.32 -32.98
CA ASN A 671 17.10 -41.57 -32.99
C ASN A 671 17.16 -42.18 -31.57
N GLY A 672 16.11 -42.90 -31.20
CA GLY A 672 15.88 -43.28 -29.80
C GLY A 672 15.37 -42.10 -28.96
N ASP A 673 15.34 -42.29 -27.64
CA ASP A 673 15.14 -41.19 -26.70
C ASP A 673 16.36 -40.25 -26.73
N MET A 674 16.12 -38.94 -26.68
CA MET A 674 17.16 -37.94 -26.89
C MET A 674 17.05 -36.80 -25.87
N ASN A 675 18.21 -36.39 -25.34
CA ASN A 675 18.36 -35.14 -24.61
C ASN A 675 19.09 -34.15 -25.51
N VAL A 676 18.41 -33.09 -25.92
CA VAL A 676 18.93 -32.05 -26.80
C VAL A 676 19.23 -30.80 -25.97
N LEU A 677 20.44 -30.28 -26.06
CA LEU A 677 20.77 -28.95 -25.57
C LEU A 677 20.47 -27.95 -26.69
N VAL A 678 19.79 -26.85 -26.36
CA VAL A 678 19.48 -25.76 -27.27
C VAL A 678 20.19 -24.53 -26.75
N ASP A 679 21.23 -24.15 -27.48
CA ASP A 679 22.11 -23.06 -27.13
C ASP A 679 21.64 -21.77 -27.77
N PHE A 680 21.47 -20.75 -26.94
CA PHE A 680 21.15 -19.41 -27.37
C PHE A 680 22.40 -18.54 -27.22
N THR A 681 22.70 -17.73 -28.23
CA THR A 681 23.85 -16.81 -28.21
C THR A 681 23.41 -15.37 -28.12
N THR A 682 24.14 -14.57 -27.36
CA THR A 682 23.91 -13.12 -27.23
C THR A 682 24.08 -12.41 -28.59
N VAL A 683 23.11 -11.58 -29.00
CA VAL A 683 23.04 -11.01 -30.36
C VAL A 683 23.81 -9.69 -30.52
N SER A 684 23.99 -8.88 -29.47
CA SER A 684 24.83 -7.66 -29.53
C SER A 684 25.37 -7.21 -28.16
N PRO A 685 26.69 -6.99 -28.03
CA PRO A 685 27.29 -6.31 -26.89
C PRO A 685 27.58 -4.83 -27.21
N THR A 686 26.86 -3.92 -26.55
CA THR A 686 27.35 -2.56 -26.31
C THR A 686 27.69 -2.42 -24.84
N ASP A 687 28.96 -2.16 -24.54
CA ASP A 687 29.38 -1.68 -23.23
C ASP A 687 28.93 -0.23 -23.09
N TYR A 688 28.09 0.04 -22.10
CA TYR A 688 27.59 1.38 -21.80
C TYR A 688 28.55 2.11 -20.89
N THR A 689 28.72 3.40 -21.14
CA THR A 689 29.47 4.31 -20.29
C THR A 689 28.55 4.85 -19.21
N ILE A 690 28.72 4.34 -18.00
CA ILE A 690 28.03 4.84 -16.80
C ILE A 690 28.95 5.85 -16.12
N THR A 691 28.52 7.10 -16.01
CA THR A 691 29.31 8.16 -15.35
C THR A 691 28.59 8.63 -14.10
N LEU A 692 29.28 8.62 -12.95
CA LEU A 692 28.77 9.19 -11.70
C LEU A 692 29.39 10.58 -11.48
N VAL A 693 28.58 11.58 -11.18
CA VAL A 693 29.02 12.95 -10.86
C VAL A 693 28.50 13.44 -9.52
N ASP A 694 29.20 14.41 -8.92
CA ASP A 694 28.74 15.16 -7.74
C ASP A 694 27.72 16.26 -8.10
N GLU A 695 27.24 16.98 -7.08
CA GLU A 695 26.26 18.06 -7.20
C GLU A 695 26.77 19.19 -8.10
N GLU A 696 28.08 19.48 -8.02
CA GLU A 696 28.80 20.45 -8.83
C GLU A 696 29.10 19.97 -10.27
N GLY A 697 28.85 18.69 -10.58
CA GLY A 697 29.03 18.08 -11.90
C GLY A 697 30.44 17.54 -12.17
N SER A 698 31.28 17.40 -11.14
CA SER A 698 32.59 16.76 -11.21
C SER A 698 32.42 15.24 -11.27
N GLN A 699 33.19 14.56 -12.12
CA GLN A 699 33.18 13.10 -12.21
C GLN A 699 33.75 12.46 -10.94
N LEU A 700 32.95 11.60 -10.30
CA LEU A 700 33.32 10.77 -9.16
C LEU A 700 33.77 9.38 -9.60
N ASP A 701 33.03 8.75 -10.51
CA ASP A 701 33.31 7.41 -11.03
C ASP A 701 32.92 7.30 -12.52
N MET A 702 33.50 6.32 -13.22
CA MET A 702 33.13 5.96 -14.60
C MET A 702 33.35 4.48 -14.83
N GLN A 703 32.26 3.77 -15.09
CA GLN A 703 32.23 2.34 -15.34
C GLN A 703 31.85 2.07 -16.80
N HIS A 704 32.42 1.01 -17.37
CA HIS A 704 31.98 0.45 -18.65
C HIS A 704 31.34 -0.90 -18.35
N ALA A 705 30.03 -0.98 -18.54
CA ALA A 705 29.22 -2.13 -18.17
C ALA A 705 28.52 -2.70 -19.40
N SER A 706 28.64 -4.01 -19.61
CA SER A 706 27.95 -4.68 -20.73
C SER A 706 26.43 -4.65 -20.54
N TYR A 707 25.65 -4.78 -21.62
CA TYR A 707 24.18 -4.81 -21.52
C TYR A 707 23.69 -5.85 -20.50
N ASN A 708 22.81 -5.43 -19.60
CA ASN A 708 22.26 -6.23 -18.49
C ASN A 708 23.32 -6.75 -17.49
N GLU A 709 24.48 -6.09 -17.40
CA GLU A 709 25.34 -6.14 -16.23
C GLU A 709 24.73 -5.30 -15.09
N LEU A 710 24.75 -5.82 -13.86
CA LEU A 710 24.29 -5.09 -12.68
C LEU A 710 25.38 -4.09 -12.26
N VAL A 711 25.07 -2.80 -12.38
CA VAL A 711 25.90 -1.68 -11.97
C VAL A 711 25.40 -1.15 -10.63
N THR A 712 26.32 -0.89 -9.70
CA THR A 712 26.03 -0.22 -8.42
C THR A 712 26.88 1.05 -8.34
N LEU A 713 26.23 2.17 -8.08
CA LEU A 713 26.84 3.49 -7.89
C LEU A 713 26.68 3.91 -6.42
N SER A 714 27.75 4.39 -5.81
CA SER A 714 27.76 4.94 -4.46
C SER A 714 28.62 6.20 -4.37
N ALA A 715 28.22 7.16 -3.54
CA ALA A 715 28.93 8.42 -3.32
C ALA A 715 28.79 8.92 -1.87
N ASP A 716 29.85 9.50 -1.33
CA ASP A 716 29.92 9.96 0.07
C ASP A 716 28.83 11.00 0.40
N GLY A 717 27.90 10.60 1.27
CA GLY A 717 26.80 11.45 1.74
C GLY A 717 25.65 11.61 0.76
N ALA A 718 25.58 10.80 -0.31
CA ALA A 718 24.44 10.79 -1.21
C ALA A 718 23.15 10.35 -0.49
N VAL A 719 22.04 11.03 -0.80
CA VAL A 719 20.68 10.70 -0.34
C VAL A 719 19.72 10.41 -1.50
N ALA A 720 20.11 10.74 -2.74
CA ALA A 720 19.41 10.36 -3.96
C ALA A 720 20.34 10.38 -5.17
N TYR A 721 19.93 9.68 -6.21
CA TYR A 721 20.60 9.61 -7.51
C TYR A 721 19.65 10.09 -8.60
N LEU A 722 20.06 11.12 -9.33
CA LEU A 722 19.26 11.76 -10.38
C LEU A 722 19.88 11.48 -11.76
N ASN A 723 19.05 11.32 -12.80
CA ASN A 723 19.53 11.38 -14.16
C ASN A 723 20.00 12.82 -14.45
N ASN A 724 21.28 13.02 -14.77
CA ASN A 724 21.86 14.35 -14.96
C ASN A 724 21.33 15.08 -16.20
N ALA A 725 20.67 14.38 -17.13
CA ALA A 725 20.14 14.96 -18.37
C ALA A 725 18.77 15.65 -18.18
N ASN A 726 17.85 15.04 -17.42
CA ASN A 726 16.48 15.55 -17.21
C ASN A 726 16.13 15.84 -15.73
N GLY A 727 17.00 15.48 -14.78
CA GLY A 727 16.80 15.74 -13.35
C GLY A 727 15.81 14.80 -12.65
N LYS A 728 15.27 13.78 -13.34
CA LYS A 728 14.39 12.78 -12.73
C LYS A 728 15.15 11.98 -11.68
N ALA A 729 14.48 11.62 -10.58
CA ALA A 729 15.06 10.72 -9.60
C ALA A 729 15.07 9.28 -10.12
N LEU A 730 16.22 8.65 -10.08
CA LEU A 730 16.41 7.25 -10.44
C LEU A 730 16.33 6.33 -9.22
N CYS A 731 16.72 6.84 -8.05
CA CYS A 731 16.67 6.15 -6.76
C CYS A 731 16.79 7.15 -5.61
N TYR A 732 16.10 6.89 -4.50
CA TYR A 732 16.31 7.54 -3.20
C TYR A 732 17.10 6.61 -2.29
N GLY A 733 18.14 7.11 -1.63
CA GLY A 733 19.05 6.31 -0.79
C GLY A 733 20.54 6.60 -1.05
N SER A 734 21.39 5.86 -0.34
CA SER A 734 22.85 6.02 -0.37
C SER A 734 23.54 5.34 -1.55
N GLU A 735 22.89 4.39 -2.22
CA GLU A 735 23.41 3.68 -3.39
C GLU A 735 22.30 3.52 -4.43
N TYR A 736 22.65 3.50 -5.72
CA TYR A 736 21.75 3.20 -6.83
C TYR A 736 22.26 1.99 -7.62
N SER A 737 21.43 0.95 -7.75
CA SER A 737 21.78 -0.25 -8.52
C SER A 737 20.81 -0.46 -9.67
N PHE A 738 21.32 -0.74 -10.86
CA PHE A 738 20.51 -0.91 -12.07
C PHE A 738 21.22 -1.79 -13.09
N TYR A 739 20.47 -2.33 -14.04
CA TYR A 739 21.01 -3.12 -15.14
C TYR A 739 21.36 -2.18 -16.30
N ALA A 740 22.60 -2.25 -16.78
CA ALA A 740 23.09 -1.34 -17.81
C ALA A 740 22.33 -1.53 -19.14
N CYS A 741 21.66 -0.47 -19.62
CA CYS A 741 20.83 -0.50 -20.82
C CYS A 741 21.01 0.73 -21.75
N GLN A 742 21.72 1.76 -21.29
CA GLN A 742 22.05 2.96 -22.04
C GLN A 742 23.29 3.64 -21.45
N ASP A 743 23.97 4.47 -22.24
CA ASP A 743 24.92 5.44 -21.70
C ASP A 743 24.16 6.42 -20.79
N ILE A 744 24.60 6.58 -19.54
CA ILE A 744 23.92 7.47 -18.58
C ILE A 744 24.93 8.19 -17.70
N THR A 745 24.64 9.47 -17.43
CA THR A 745 25.33 10.24 -16.39
C THR A 745 24.37 10.40 -15.22
N VAL A 746 24.75 9.85 -14.07
CA VAL A 746 23.99 9.88 -12.83
C VAL A 746 24.63 10.92 -11.90
N LYS A 747 23.81 11.78 -11.29
CA LYS A 747 24.24 12.75 -10.29
C LYS A 747 23.86 12.27 -8.90
N ALA A 748 24.84 12.15 -8.01
CA ALA A 748 24.59 11.99 -6.58
C ALA A 748 24.27 13.36 -5.96
N VAL A 749 23.20 13.44 -5.18
CA VAL A 749 22.83 14.64 -4.40
C VAL A 749 22.80 14.33 -2.90
N LYS A 750 23.13 15.32 -2.07
CA LYS A 750 23.29 15.19 -0.60
C LYS A 750 22.10 15.71 0.19
N SER A 751 21.17 16.40 -0.48
CA SER A 751 19.88 16.81 0.04
C SER A 751 18.82 16.77 -1.05
N VAL A 752 17.61 16.33 -0.70
CA VAL A 752 16.39 16.52 -1.49
C VAL A 752 15.36 17.17 -0.56
N ASP A 753 14.73 18.26 -1.00
CA ASP A 753 13.81 19.03 -0.15
C ASP A 753 12.55 18.22 0.19
N GLU A 754 12.01 17.50 -0.80
CA GLU A 754 10.93 16.52 -0.66
C GLU A 754 11.19 15.33 -1.59
N GLN A 755 10.90 14.10 -1.16
CA GLN A 755 10.89 12.93 -2.05
C GLN A 755 9.57 12.92 -2.83
N THR A 756 9.64 12.93 -4.16
CA THR A 756 8.47 12.83 -5.04
C THR A 756 8.58 11.58 -5.89
N ALA A 757 7.45 10.98 -6.27
CA ALA A 757 7.50 9.91 -7.24
C ALA A 757 8.08 10.42 -8.56
N SER A 758 8.99 9.65 -9.13
CA SER A 758 9.67 9.97 -10.39
C SER A 758 9.66 8.74 -11.28
N VAL A 759 9.54 8.97 -12.58
CA VAL A 759 9.67 7.93 -13.61
C VAL A 759 10.58 8.49 -14.69
N ASP A 760 11.45 7.65 -15.21
CA ASP A 760 12.39 7.96 -16.29
C ASP A 760 12.39 6.82 -17.31
N MET A 761 12.87 7.07 -18.52
CA MET A 761 12.82 6.10 -19.61
C MET A 761 14.09 6.14 -20.47
N ALA A 762 14.66 4.96 -20.75
CA ALA A 762 15.74 4.81 -21.71
C ALA A 762 15.21 4.88 -23.15
N SER A 763 16.06 5.31 -24.09
CA SER A 763 15.72 5.22 -25.51
C SER A 763 15.38 3.77 -25.91
N PRO A 764 14.35 3.51 -26.74
CA PRO A 764 14.01 2.16 -27.16
C PRO A 764 15.18 1.42 -27.79
N ILE A 765 15.38 0.17 -27.39
CA ILE A 765 16.46 -0.69 -27.88
C ILE A 765 15.89 -1.61 -28.95
N ILE A 766 16.51 -1.64 -30.12
CA ILE A 766 16.05 -2.37 -31.30
C ILE A 766 16.94 -3.56 -31.57
N ASP A 767 16.36 -4.75 -31.50
CA ASP A 767 16.96 -5.99 -31.99
C ASP A 767 16.43 -6.24 -33.41
N SER A 768 17.22 -5.82 -34.41
CA SER A 768 16.85 -5.88 -35.82
C SER A 768 16.85 -7.29 -36.41
N ASP A 769 17.54 -8.24 -35.78
CA ASP A 769 17.67 -9.62 -36.26
C ASP A 769 16.60 -10.53 -35.64
N ALA A 770 16.31 -10.39 -34.34
CA ALA A 770 15.14 -11.00 -33.70
C ALA A 770 13.82 -10.28 -34.06
N GLY A 771 13.90 -9.06 -34.58
CA GLY A 771 12.76 -8.23 -34.96
C GLY A 771 11.96 -7.71 -33.76
N LYS A 772 12.62 -7.38 -32.65
CA LYS A 772 12.00 -6.94 -31.39
C LYS A 772 12.40 -5.52 -30.98
N VAL A 773 11.50 -4.87 -30.25
CA VAL A 773 11.71 -3.60 -29.55
C VAL A 773 11.68 -3.88 -28.05
N TYR A 774 12.60 -3.26 -27.30
CA TYR A 774 12.65 -3.28 -25.85
C TYR A 774 12.52 -1.86 -25.32
N LEU A 775 11.60 -1.67 -24.38
CA LEU A 775 11.40 -0.43 -23.63
C LEU A 775 11.87 -0.66 -22.20
N VAL A 776 12.79 0.17 -21.72
CA VAL A 776 13.29 0.12 -20.34
C VAL A 776 12.92 1.41 -19.63
N GLY A 777 12.13 1.28 -18.57
CA GLY A 777 11.69 2.37 -17.71
C GLY A 777 12.35 2.22 -16.35
N SER A 778 12.51 3.32 -15.62
CA SER A 778 12.92 3.34 -14.22
C SER A 778 11.93 4.17 -13.42
N PHE A 779 11.72 3.85 -12.15
CA PHE A 779 10.95 4.69 -11.24
C PHE A 779 11.67 4.87 -9.90
N ALA A 780 11.44 5.98 -9.22
CA ALA A 780 11.86 6.24 -7.84
C ALA A 780 10.62 6.63 -7.03
N LEU A 781 10.37 5.97 -5.89
CA LEU A 781 9.21 6.24 -5.06
C LEU A 781 9.62 6.84 -3.69
N PRO A 782 8.81 7.74 -3.11
CA PRO A 782 9.02 8.23 -1.76
C PRO A 782 8.92 7.11 -0.71
N GLU A 783 9.59 7.25 0.41
CA GLU A 783 9.47 6.33 1.53
C GLU A 783 8.00 6.19 2.00
N GLY A 784 7.53 4.95 2.16
CA GLY A 784 6.18 4.66 2.64
C GLY A 784 5.06 4.66 1.58
N VAL A 785 5.35 4.75 0.27
CA VAL A 785 4.34 4.50 -0.77
C VAL A 785 4.48 3.09 -1.36
N THR A 786 3.37 2.52 -1.85
CA THR A 786 3.31 1.16 -2.42
C THR A 786 3.06 1.21 -3.93
N ILE A 787 3.92 0.61 -4.74
CA ILE A 787 3.70 0.47 -6.19
C ILE A 787 2.51 -0.46 -6.47
N GLN A 788 1.63 -0.07 -7.41
CA GLN A 788 0.47 -0.85 -7.86
C GLN A 788 0.61 -1.37 -9.29
N SER A 789 1.10 -0.53 -10.21
CA SER A 789 1.27 -0.88 -11.63
C SER A 789 2.30 0.03 -12.28
N PHE A 790 2.96 -0.44 -13.33
CA PHE A 790 3.96 0.29 -14.09
C PHE A 790 4.07 -0.30 -15.50
N GLY A 791 4.50 0.50 -16.46
CA GLY A 791 4.50 0.11 -17.87
C GLY A 791 4.77 1.29 -18.79
N PHE A 792 4.32 1.18 -20.04
CA PHE A 792 4.47 2.23 -21.04
C PHE A 792 3.15 2.47 -21.77
N VAL A 793 2.93 3.70 -22.23
CA VAL A 793 1.94 3.97 -23.27
C VAL A 793 2.69 4.22 -24.57
N LEU A 794 2.29 3.50 -25.62
CA LEU A 794 2.84 3.59 -26.97
C LEU A 794 1.76 4.12 -27.92
N ASN A 795 1.98 5.30 -28.51
CA ASN A 795 1.24 5.76 -29.68
C ASN A 795 2.00 5.32 -30.94
N GLY A 796 1.47 4.31 -31.65
CA GLY A 796 2.10 3.77 -32.85
C GLY A 796 1.93 4.65 -34.09
N LEU A 797 0.91 5.52 -34.15
CA LEU A 797 0.58 6.27 -35.36
C LEU A 797 1.03 7.74 -35.36
N ASP A 798 1.26 8.33 -34.19
CA ASP A 798 1.90 9.65 -34.10
C ASP A 798 3.27 9.56 -33.42
N SER A 799 4.27 10.14 -34.08
CA SER A 799 5.64 10.29 -33.60
C SER A 799 5.93 11.67 -32.99
N ASN A 800 4.93 12.56 -32.90
CA ASN A 800 5.07 13.94 -32.41
C ASN A 800 4.08 14.25 -31.29
N ASP A 801 3.50 13.21 -30.67
CA ASP A 801 2.61 13.34 -29.54
C ASP A 801 3.43 13.75 -28.30
N THR A 802 3.14 14.92 -27.72
CA THR A 802 3.96 15.48 -26.63
C THR A 802 3.34 15.36 -25.25
N ASP A 803 2.11 14.83 -25.16
CA ASP A 803 1.30 14.80 -23.93
C ASP A 803 0.65 13.42 -23.70
N LEU A 804 1.25 12.39 -24.32
CA LEU A 804 0.78 11.01 -24.28
C LEU A 804 0.68 10.50 -22.83
N SER A 805 -0.46 9.92 -22.48
CA SER A 805 -0.75 9.42 -21.13
C SER A 805 -1.60 8.13 -21.15
N LEU A 806 -1.86 7.56 -19.96
CA LEU A 806 -2.81 6.42 -19.83
C LEU A 806 -4.25 6.78 -20.21
N ALA A 807 -4.62 8.07 -20.25
CA ALA A 807 -5.97 8.48 -20.66
C ALA A 807 -6.20 8.37 -22.18
N ASP A 808 -5.11 8.29 -22.97
CA ASP A 808 -5.16 8.33 -24.44
C ASP A 808 -5.25 6.94 -25.09
N ILE A 809 -5.27 5.87 -24.29
CA ILE A 809 -5.36 4.48 -24.76
C ILE A 809 -6.57 4.33 -25.70
N SER A 810 -6.29 3.90 -26.93
CA SER A 810 -7.27 3.80 -27.99
C SER A 810 -6.81 2.80 -29.04
N ALA A 811 -7.41 1.61 -29.02
CA ALA A 811 -7.14 0.58 -30.02
C ALA A 811 -7.41 1.08 -31.46
N GLY A 812 -8.42 1.94 -31.64
CA GLY A 812 -8.76 2.55 -32.94
C GLY A 812 -7.71 3.53 -33.47
N ASN A 813 -6.93 4.16 -32.58
CA ASN A 813 -5.82 5.05 -32.93
C ASN A 813 -4.44 4.37 -32.77
N GLN A 814 -4.41 3.06 -32.49
CA GLN A 814 -3.18 2.30 -32.19
C GLN A 814 -2.35 2.90 -31.04
N ILE A 815 -3.05 3.36 -29.98
CA ILE A 815 -2.46 3.79 -28.72
C ILE A 815 -2.66 2.67 -27.69
N TYR A 816 -1.57 2.07 -27.24
CA TYR A 816 -1.55 0.83 -26.46
C TYR A 816 -0.93 1.03 -25.08
N ASN A 817 -1.50 0.38 -24.06
CA ASN A 817 -0.81 0.16 -22.79
C ASN A 817 0.05 -1.11 -22.87
N LEU A 818 1.32 -0.98 -22.54
CA LEU A 818 2.34 -2.01 -22.46
C LEU A 818 2.73 -2.17 -20.97
N SER A 819 1.92 -2.91 -20.22
CA SER A 819 2.14 -3.16 -18.80
C SER A 819 3.35 -4.08 -18.55
N ALA A 820 4.19 -3.73 -17.58
CA ALA A 820 5.20 -4.63 -17.05
C ALA A 820 4.66 -5.39 -15.81
N SER A 821 5.23 -6.56 -15.52
CA SER A 821 4.81 -7.42 -14.42
C SER A 821 5.88 -7.65 -13.35
N LYS A 822 7.10 -7.14 -13.58
CA LYS A 822 8.26 -7.24 -12.68
C LYS A 822 9.15 -6.01 -12.85
N TYR A 823 9.78 -5.61 -11.76
CA TYR A 823 10.85 -4.63 -11.71
C TYR A 823 12.05 -5.24 -10.97
N THR A 824 13.23 -4.63 -11.05
CA THR A 824 14.46 -5.15 -10.43
C THR A 824 14.65 -4.61 -9.00
N ASN A 825 15.65 -5.12 -8.27
CA ASN A 825 16.28 -4.48 -7.10
C ASN A 825 15.34 -3.93 -6.00
N GLU A 826 14.24 -4.63 -5.71
CA GLU A 826 13.06 -4.15 -4.95
C GLU A 826 13.38 -3.38 -3.65
N GLY A 827 14.46 -3.71 -2.94
CA GLY A 827 14.90 -3.03 -1.71
C GLY A 827 15.35 -1.55 -1.83
N GLN A 828 15.43 -0.99 -3.05
CA GLN A 828 15.76 0.44 -3.28
C GLN A 828 14.53 1.36 -3.42
N ASN A 829 13.32 0.84 -3.18
CA ASN A 829 12.05 1.59 -3.29
C ASN A 829 11.89 2.34 -4.65
N GLY A 830 12.42 1.76 -5.72
CA GLY A 830 12.40 2.36 -7.04
C GLY A 830 13.52 1.86 -7.94
N ASN A 831 13.17 1.21 -9.07
CA ASN A 831 14.12 0.53 -9.95
C ASN A 831 13.63 0.44 -11.41
N GLN A 832 14.34 -0.35 -12.22
CA GLN A 832 14.03 -0.62 -13.62
C GLN A 832 12.94 -1.66 -13.84
N PHE A 833 12.16 -1.47 -14.90
CA PHE A 833 11.21 -2.42 -15.47
C PHE A 833 11.34 -2.45 -17.00
N THR A 834 10.84 -3.51 -17.64
CA THR A 834 11.01 -3.72 -19.08
C THR A 834 9.78 -4.34 -19.72
N VAL A 835 9.44 -3.87 -20.92
CA VAL A 835 8.50 -4.55 -21.82
C VAL A 835 9.15 -4.73 -23.18
N SER A 836 8.84 -5.84 -23.86
CA SER A 836 9.31 -6.12 -25.21
C SER A 836 8.16 -6.55 -26.12
N PHE A 837 8.16 -6.07 -27.36
CA PHE A 837 7.19 -6.46 -28.39
C PHE A 837 7.87 -6.64 -29.74
N ASN A 838 7.18 -7.27 -30.69
CA ASN A 838 7.71 -7.47 -32.04
C ASN A 838 7.61 -6.17 -32.84
N SER A 839 8.70 -5.78 -33.50
CA SER A 839 8.76 -4.62 -34.41
C SER A 839 7.71 -4.75 -35.53
N ASN A 840 6.92 -3.70 -35.75
CA ASN A 840 5.88 -3.70 -36.78
C ASN A 840 6.26 -2.75 -37.93
N ARG A 841 6.32 -3.30 -39.15
CA ARG A 841 6.62 -2.54 -40.38
C ARG A 841 5.60 -1.44 -40.72
N MET A 842 4.43 -1.43 -40.08
CA MET A 842 3.41 -0.39 -40.29
C MET A 842 3.71 0.90 -39.53
N TYR A 843 4.45 0.83 -38.41
CA TYR A 843 4.82 1.98 -37.58
C TYR A 843 6.29 1.86 -37.11
N PRO A 844 7.27 2.19 -37.98
CA PRO A 844 8.69 2.08 -37.65
C PRO A 844 9.14 3.13 -36.61
N ARG A 845 8.33 4.15 -36.36
CA ARG A 845 8.54 5.18 -35.33
C ARG A 845 7.21 5.58 -34.73
N GLY A 846 7.21 5.98 -33.47
CA GLY A 846 6.02 6.41 -32.73
C GLY A 846 6.40 7.26 -31.53
N THR A 847 5.48 7.39 -30.58
CA THR A 847 5.71 8.10 -29.32
C THR A 847 5.55 7.14 -28.16
N VAL A 848 6.43 7.21 -27.15
CA VAL A 848 6.35 6.38 -25.95
C VAL A 848 6.53 7.22 -24.68
N VAL A 849 5.76 6.90 -23.64
CA VAL A 849 5.96 7.38 -22.27
C VAL A 849 5.98 6.19 -21.31
N ALA A 850 6.83 6.21 -20.29
CA ALA A 850 6.79 5.25 -19.19
C ALA A 850 5.92 5.79 -18.05
N TYR A 851 5.24 4.91 -17.30
CA TYR A 851 4.39 5.29 -16.17
C TYR A 851 4.61 4.41 -14.94
N ALA A 852 4.30 4.97 -13.77
CA ALA A 852 4.11 4.26 -12.51
C ALA A 852 2.82 4.74 -11.82
N ILE A 853 2.08 3.79 -11.25
CA ILE A 853 0.89 3.99 -10.43
C ILE A 853 1.23 3.48 -9.04
N TYR A 854 1.09 4.33 -8.03
CA TYR A 854 1.43 4.01 -6.64
C TYR A 854 0.34 4.49 -5.68
N VAL A 855 0.36 3.99 -4.45
CA VAL A 855 -0.59 4.32 -3.38
C VAL A 855 0.17 4.84 -2.16
N ASP A 856 -0.28 5.97 -1.60
CA ASP A 856 0.30 6.53 -0.37
C ASP A 856 -0.13 5.78 0.91
N ASN A 857 0.44 6.18 2.05
CA ASN A 857 0.07 5.64 3.38
C ASN A 857 -1.41 5.86 3.77
N ALA A 858 -2.15 6.74 3.08
CA ALA A 858 -3.56 6.99 3.31
C ALA A 858 -4.49 6.21 2.36
N GLY A 859 -3.93 5.45 1.40
CA GLY A 859 -4.68 4.66 0.43
C GLY A 859 -4.99 5.38 -0.89
N ASN A 860 -4.51 6.62 -1.08
CA ASN A 860 -4.77 7.40 -2.29
C ASN A 860 -3.88 6.94 -3.44
N GLN A 861 -4.46 6.74 -4.63
CA GLN A 861 -3.73 6.34 -5.83
C GLN A 861 -3.24 7.55 -6.63
N TYR A 862 -1.98 7.52 -7.05
CA TYR A 862 -1.32 8.54 -7.84
C TYR A 862 -0.66 7.96 -9.09
N TYR A 863 -0.42 8.83 -10.07
CA TYR A 863 0.17 8.53 -11.36
C TYR A 863 1.41 9.39 -11.56
N THR A 864 2.49 8.82 -12.09
CA THR A 864 3.70 9.56 -12.48
C THR A 864 4.22 9.02 -13.81
N TYR A 865 4.76 9.92 -14.63
CA TYR A 865 5.18 9.63 -16.00
C TYR A 865 6.64 10.07 -16.24
N SER A 866 7.32 9.37 -17.15
CA SER A 866 8.57 9.85 -17.74
C SER A 866 8.32 11.10 -18.58
N ASP A 867 9.40 11.71 -19.06
CA ASP A 867 9.28 12.60 -20.20
C ASP A 867 8.83 11.79 -21.43
N VAL A 868 8.03 12.40 -22.31
CA VAL A 868 7.47 11.74 -23.49
C VAL A 868 8.55 11.65 -24.59
N ILE A 869 8.91 10.45 -25.00
CA ILE A 869 9.87 10.20 -26.08
C ILE A 869 9.12 10.24 -27.42
N THR A 870 9.22 11.38 -28.11
CA THR A 870 8.78 11.56 -29.50
C THR A 870 9.82 11.01 -30.49
N ASP A 871 9.38 10.69 -31.71
CA ASP A 871 10.17 10.11 -32.80
C ASP A 871 10.94 8.84 -32.38
N ALA A 872 10.40 8.11 -31.41
CA ALA A 872 10.99 6.90 -30.85
C ALA A 872 11.16 5.84 -31.96
N ALA A 873 12.35 5.25 -32.09
CA ALA A 873 12.57 4.18 -33.06
C ALA A 873 11.87 2.90 -32.58
N LEU A 874 11.14 2.22 -33.46
CA LEU A 874 10.39 0.99 -33.19
C LEU A 874 10.68 -0.13 -34.22
N GLN A 875 11.64 0.11 -35.13
CA GLN A 875 12.16 -0.81 -36.14
C GLN A 875 13.54 -0.36 -36.66
#